data_AF-A0A7L2WTA6-F1
#
_entry.id   AF-A0A7L2WTA6-F1
#
_cell.length_a   1.000
_cell.length_b   1.000
_cell.length_c   1.000
_cell.angle_alpha   90.00
_cell.angle_beta   90.00
_cell.angle_gamma   90.00
#
_symmetry.space_group_name_H-M   'P 1'
#
loop_
_entity.id
_entity.type
_entity.pdbx_description
1 polymer ?
#
loop_
_entity_poly.entity_id
_entity_poly.type
_entity_poly.pdbx_seq_one_letter_code
_entity_poly.pdbx_strand_id
1 'polypeptide(L)'
;SGALIEMAVHTTAVLLCGQNPVLQPLRNLAFHPHTMEVKRFNSDGNSAYCWFFSCPNGHPCTVGECGLPMETSHCPDCGARVGGQLHKPLHGFQEFRSHEDRTQTGHILGDVQHRKTMGVSDRAMSPVVFVLIRLLTHLTMLLGATKDPQSLQKIIKPLVHNSVSFLQQHIREDLAQLTKILGKSMDETINILHLVLSSLLKDTHQHPGQWPVRFDDVLSTKEKRNKWEEIVANTIIVPELEDLDKKILKLNRQIQEDERISSNPIVKIVYGDPVTFLSQLPKDSHIHHSKMWSCRKRISVENLCHVVQQKNAKATVPLLWKFLQKETELRLVKFLPEILALQRDLVRRFQNTAAVKHCSIRDFLNEPLSDVMRDLLQRRVNVFLSVWNKLRSSLDTNGEIKLPKGYCDADLTLDSKLEVLLPRRQGLGLCSTALASYLISLHNDFIHSVNKHIKEDDRYFISPSEVADLHLISYELERDLIPLILSNCQYSMEKGGETLQDFDLERIQQQVISKFLQGKPLITLKGIPTLVYRHDRNYEQMFNDVRNKLDQSPLPSSVMNMISGELQSYCDVCDALSITEITLGFLAMAGENAEMLLTDYIENVLQMGDQTNPHVLQALRRCHLKHNIALWQLLSTRKSEQLLCLKRDPFVDVNTVYKAELSPEIAKLLNTFLVHSRLETFLQELHEMIVLKLRRVQAVDEFRPIWSLKESLVPYLDAKDSELATELQELFPDEILLCHAVATWKAAVLFKREHR
;
A
#
# COMPACT_ATOMS: atom_id res chain seq x y z
N SER A 1 4.25 -7.82 38.64
CA SER A 1 3.66 -6.48 38.82
C SER A 1 4.63 -5.51 39.49
N GLY A 2 5.51 -5.96 40.39
CA GLY A 2 6.50 -5.13 41.10
C GLY A 2 7.38 -4.23 40.21
N ALA A 3 8.11 -4.81 39.25
CA ALA A 3 8.99 -4.03 38.36
C ALA A 3 8.29 -2.89 37.62
N LEU A 4 7.02 -3.06 37.23
CA LEU A 4 6.26 -2.00 36.57
C LEU A 4 5.92 -0.84 37.51
N ILE A 5 5.67 -1.15 38.79
CA ILE A 5 5.45 -0.14 39.82
C ILE A 5 6.77 0.60 40.08
N GLU A 6 7.90 -0.10 40.21
CA GLU A 6 9.21 0.51 40.42
C GLU A 6 9.59 1.49 39.29
N MET A 7 9.42 1.06 38.03
CA MET A 7 9.64 1.94 36.88
C MET A 7 8.70 3.15 36.89
N ALA A 8 7.42 2.96 37.22
CA ALA A 8 6.44 4.05 37.27
C ALA A 8 6.73 5.04 38.41
N VAL A 9 7.15 4.55 39.59
CA VAL A 9 7.57 5.36 40.73
C VAL A 9 8.82 6.14 40.38
N HIS A 10 9.84 5.50 39.80
CA HIS A 10 11.05 6.19 39.38
C HIS A 10 10.75 7.25 38.31
N THR A 11 9.94 6.92 37.31
CA THR A 11 9.46 7.88 36.30
C THR A 11 8.77 9.08 36.95
N THR A 12 7.89 8.84 37.94
CA THR A 12 7.20 9.90 38.67
C THR A 12 8.20 10.80 39.41
N ALA A 13 9.18 10.20 40.11
CA ALA A 13 10.22 10.95 40.81
C ALA A 13 11.05 11.81 39.85
N VAL A 14 11.45 11.28 38.69
CA VAL A 14 12.17 12.02 37.65
C VAL A 14 11.36 13.21 37.13
N LEU A 15 10.08 12.99 36.82
CA LEU A 15 9.21 14.05 36.31
C LEU A 15 8.96 15.15 37.34
N LEU A 16 8.85 14.82 38.62
CA LEU A 16 8.63 15.81 39.68
C LEU A 16 9.92 16.56 40.06
N CYS A 17 11.04 15.87 40.14
CA CYS A 17 12.30 16.43 40.67
C CYS A 17 13.21 17.04 39.60
N GLY A 18 13.15 16.57 38.35
CA GLY A 18 14.01 17.09 37.28
C GLY A 18 13.70 18.56 36.97
N GLN A 19 14.67 19.35 36.51
CA GLN A 19 14.43 20.74 36.08
C GLN A 19 14.58 20.93 34.57
N ASN A 20 14.86 19.85 33.84
CA ASN A 20 15.12 19.88 32.42
C ASN A 20 13.84 20.15 31.58
N PRO A 21 13.81 21.17 30.71
CA PRO A 21 12.68 21.46 29.81
C PRO A 21 12.28 20.29 28.91
N VAL A 22 13.18 19.37 28.59
CA VAL A 22 12.89 18.15 27.79
C VAL A 22 11.81 17.27 28.44
N LEU A 23 11.65 17.37 29.76
CA LEU A 23 10.65 16.62 30.51
C LEU A 23 9.23 17.22 30.40
N GLN A 24 9.07 18.45 29.91
CA GLN A 24 7.80 19.15 29.95
C GLN A 24 6.66 18.45 29.16
N PRO A 25 6.88 17.94 27.93
CA PRO A 25 5.87 17.12 27.24
C PRO A 25 5.49 15.85 28.00
N LEU A 26 6.46 15.20 28.64
CA LEU A 26 6.24 13.98 29.42
C LEU A 26 5.48 14.27 30.73
N ARG A 27 5.71 15.42 31.35
CA ARG A 27 4.92 15.90 32.51
C ARG A 27 3.47 16.17 32.14
N ASN A 28 3.25 16.79 30.99
CA ASN A 28 1.90 17.07 30.53
C ASN A 28 1.15 15.76 30.28
N LEU A 29 1.76 14.76 29.64
CA LEU A 29 1.18 13.42 29.51
C LEU A 29 0.87 12.73 30.85
N ALA A 30 1.74 12.89 31.85
CA ALA A 30 1.60 12.22 33.15
C ALA A 30 0.65 12.93 34.14
N PHE A 31 0.59 14.27 34.11
CA PHE A 31 -0.08 15.06 35.15
C PHE A 31 -1.16 16.00 34.63
N HIS A 32 -1.12 16.39 33.35
CA HIS A 32 -2.09 17.29 32.73
C HIS A 32 -2.52 16.79 31.33
N PRO A 33 -2.99 15.54 31.18
CA PRO A 33 -3.15 14.93 29.87
C PRO A 33 -4.15 15.66 28.95
N HIS A 34 -5.11 16.39 29.51
CA HIS A 34 -6.03 17.24 28.76
C HIS A 34 -5.32 18.33 27.92
N THR A 35 -4.11 18.77 28.31
CA THR A 35 -3.34 19.75 27.52
C THR A 35 -2.64 19.13 26.31
N MET A 36 -2.50 17.80 26.28
CA MET A 36 -1.89 17.05 25.19
C MET A 36 -2.90 16.64 24.11
N GLU A 37 -4.17 17.02 24.24
CA GLU A 37 -5.19 16.85 23.20
C GLU A 37 -4.95 17.86 22.06
N VAL A 38 -4.09 17.50 21.09
CA VAL A 38 -3.83 18.36 19.93
C VAL A 38 -5.06 18.35 18.99
N LYS A 39 -5.76 19.49 18.94
CA LYS A 39 -6.80 19.78 17.93
C LYS A 39 -6.13 19.89 16.57
N ARG A 40 -6.69 19.19 15.56
CA ARG A 40 -6.20 19.18 14.18
C ARG A 40 -5.91 20.61 13.68
N PHE A 41 -4.65 20.87 13.34
CA PHE A 41 -4.27 22.01 12.51
C PHE A 41 -3.56 21.48 11.27
N ASN A 42 -3.97 21.97 10.11
CA ASN A 42 -3.29 21.76 8.85
C ASN A 42 -1.95 22.49 8.91
N SER A 43 -0.85 21.77 8.70
CA SER A 43 0.47 22.38 8.54
C SER A 43 1.08 21.93 7.22
N ASP A 44 1.21 22.91 6.32
CA ASP A 44 2.12 22.91 5.18
C ASP A 44 3.58 22.85 5.67
N GLY A 45 4.44 22.09 4.98
CA GLY A 45 5.89 22.22 5.19
C GLY A 45 6.77 21.00 4.85
N ASN A 46 7.33 21.02 3.64
CA ASN A 46 8.58 20.42 3.12
C ASN A 46 9.47 19.48 3.98
N SER A 47 9.76 18.29 3.40
CA SER A 47 11.14 17.91 2.98
C SER A 47 11.15 16.59 2.16
N ALA A 48 11.95 16.58 1.09
CA ALA A 48 12.14 15.61 0.00
C ALA A 48 12.68 14.21 0.43
N TYR A 49 12.62 13.10 -0.33
CA TYR A 49 12.87 12.90 -1.76
C TYR A 49 12.19 11.64 -2.33
N CYS A 50 11.37 11.81 -3.36
CA CYS A 50 11.19 10.94 -4.54
C CYS A 50 10.35 11.72 -5.55
N TRP A 51 10.89 12.00 -6.74
CA TRP A 51 10.25 12.88 -7.72
C TRP A 51 9.29 12.08 -8.59
N PHE A 52 8.05 12.00 -8.15
CA PHE A 52 6.97 11.42 -8.95
C PHE A 52 6.35 12.51 -9.82
N PHE A 53 6.08 12.19 -11.07
CA PHE A 53 5.33 13.05 -11.97
C PHE A 53 4.03 12.34 -12.35
N SER A 54 2.93 13.05 -12.42
CA SER A 54 1.70 12.52 -13.01
C SER A 54 1.70 12.80 -14.50
N CYS A 55 1.33 11.80 -15.31
CA CYS A 55 0.96 12.06 -16.69
C CYS A 55 -0.30 12.96 -16.76
N PRO A 56 -0.63 13.53 -17.94
CA PRO A 56 -1.84 14.34 -18.11
C PRO A 56 -3.14 13.62 -17.68
N ASN A 57 -3.14 12.28 -17.68
CA ASN A 57 -4.25 11.42 -17.27
C ASN A 57 -4.11 10.89 -15.83
N GLY A 58 -3.31 11.54 -14.98
CA GLY A 58 -3.20 11.25 -13.55
C GLY A 58 -2.43 9.97 -13.17
N HIS A 59 -1.85 9.24 -14.12
CA HIS A 59 -1.07 8.04 -13.83
C HIS A 59 0.32 8.40 -13.30
N PRO A 60 0.76 7.78 -12.19
CA PRO A 60 2.07 8.03 -11.62
C PRO A 60 3.16 7.51 -12.57
N CYS A 61 4.04 8.41 -12.96
CA CYS A 61 5.19 8.16 -13.82
C CYS A 61 6.46 8.51 -13.05
N THR A 62 7.45 7.63 -13.10
CA THR A 62 8.73 7.81 -12.43
C THR A 62 9.72 8.52 -13.34
N VAL A 63 10.34 9.59 -12.85
CA VAL A 63 11.48 10.25 -13.50
C VAL A 63 12.76 9.80 -12.80
N GLY A 64 13.73 9.29 -13.56
CA GLY A 64 14.97 8.70 -13.05
C GLY A 64 16.03 9.70 -12.58
N GLU A 65 17.20 9.15 -12.24
CA GLU A 65 18.53 9.71 -11.87
C GLU A 65 18.65 11.14 -11.31
N CYS A 66 18.20 12.19 -11.99
CA CYS A 66 18.30 13.59 -11.53
C CYS A 66 17.00 14.19 -10.97
N GLY A 67 15.87 13.47 -11.05
CA GLY A 67 14.57 13.92 -10.53
C GLY A 67 13.81 14.91 -11.41
N LEU A 68 14.37 15.28 -12.56
CA LEU A 68 13.75 16.18 -13.54
C LEU A 68 13.76 15.54 -14.93
N PRO A 69 12.70 15.72 -15.73
CA PRO A 69 12.59 15.00 -16.99
C PRO A 69 13.55 15.54 -18.06
N MET A 70 14.41 14.65 -18.58
CA MET A 70 15.41 14.93 -19.61
C MET A 70 15.12 14.25 -20.95
N GLU A 71 14.25 13.25 -20.94
CA GLU A 71 13.82 12.53 -22.14
C GLU A 71 12.28 12.47 -22.20
N THR A 72 11.75 12.36 -23.42
CA THR A 72 10.31 12.22 -23.67
C THR A 72 9.96 10.77 -23.95
N SER A 73 8.88 10.27 -23.33
CA SER A 73 8.38 8.90 -23.48
C SER A 73 6.84 8.88 -23.51
N HIS A 74 6.23 7.70 -23.51
CA HIS A 74 4.79 7.52 -23.43
C HIS A 74 4.42 6.86 -22.10
N CYS A 75 3.34 7.34 -21.48
CA CYS A 75 2.83 6.81 -20.24
C CYS A 75 2.49 5.33 -20.46
N PRO A 76 3.04 4.41 -19.65
CA PRO A 76 2.79 2.99 -19.83
C PRO A 76 1.33 2.60 -19.56
N ASP A 77 0.56 3.44 -18.84
CA ASP A 77 -0.82 3.16 -18.46
C ASP A 77 -1.87 3.77 -19.41
N CYS A 78 -1.57 4.91 -20.06
CA CYS A 78 -2.55 5.60 -20.93
C CYS A 78 -2.01 6.06 -22.28
N GLY A 79 -0.74 5.80 -22.58
CA GLY A 79 -0.10 6.19 -23.84
C GLY A 79 0.14 7.70 -24.01
N ALA A 80 -0.33 8.55 -23.09
CA ALA A 80 -0.08 10.00 -23.15
C ALA A 80 1.43 10.31 -23.15
N ARG A 81 1.85 11.34 -23.88
CA ARG A 81 3.24 11.79 -23.86
C ARG A 81 3.63 12.28 -22.46
N VAL A 82 4.72 11.74 -21.94
CA VAL A 82 5.27 12.03 -20.60
C VAL A 82 6.76 12.33 -20.70
N GLY A 83 7.35 12.92 -19.65
CA GLY A 83 8.75 13.34 -19.65
C GLY A 83 8.92 14.80 -20.08
N GLY A 84 10.04 15.12 -20.72
CA GLY A 84 10.51 16.50 -20.88
C GLY A 84 11.87 16.61 -21.53
N GLN A 85 12.32 17.83 -21.79
CA GLN A 85 13.66 18.12 -22.34
C GLN A 85 14.29 19.25 -21.56
N LEU A 86 15.62 19.21 -21.36
CA LEU A 86 16.36 20.26 -20.64
C LEU A 86 15.79 20.54 -19.23
N HIS A 87 15.40 19.49 -18.50
CA HIS A 87 14.75 19.55 -17.19
C HIS A 87 13.39 20.29 -17.18
N LYS A 88 12.78 20.52 -18.35
CA LYS A 88 11.43 21.10 -18.45
C LYS A 88 10.42 20.01 -18.78
N PRO A 89 9.42 19.76 -17.91
CA PRO A 89 8.36 18.81 -18.21
C PRO A 89 7.50 19.25 -19.40
N LEU A 90 6.98 18.28 -20.14
CA LEU A 90 5.95 18.48 -21.16
C LEU A 90 4.65 18.99 -20.53
N HIS A 91 3.81 19.67 -21.33
CA HIS A 91 2.53 20.19 -20.88
C HIS A 91 1.63 19.07 -20.32
N GLY A 92 1.14 19.24 -19.08
CA GLY A 92 0.33 18.22 -18.38
C GLY A 92 1.13 17.13 -17.66
N PHE A 93 2.46 17.06 -17.86
CA PHE A 93 3.34 16.20 -17.08
C PHE A 93 3.81 16.94 -15.82
N GLN A 94 3.09 16.80 -14.72
CA GLN A 94 3.29 17.65 -13.54
C GLN A 94 3.95 16.90 -12.41
N GLU A 95 4.82 17.60 -11.68
CA GLU A 95 5.39 17.10 -10.44
C GLU A 95 4.27 16.82 -9.44
N PHE A 96 4.21 15.58 -8.94
CA PHE A 96 3.21 15.14 -7.98
C PHE A 96 3.49 15.75 -6.61
N ARG A 97 2.89 16.90 -6.33
CA ARG A 97 2.99 17.60 -5.03
C ARG A 97 1.87 17.16 -4.08
N SER A 98 2.01 15.98 -3.48
CA SER A 98 1.16 15.60 -2.35
C SER A 98 1.80 16.07 -1.04
N HIS A 99 1.46 17.28 -0.60
CA HIS A 99 1.92 17.87 0.67
C HIS A 99 1.05 17.54 1.90
N GLU A 100 0.05 16.65 1.79
CA GLU A 100 -0.74 16.29 2.97
C GLU A 100 -0.03 15.21 3.82
N ASP A 101 0.51 15.62 4.96
CA ASP A 101 0.96 14.74 6.03
C ASP A 101 -0.22 13.89 6.54
N ARG A 102 -0.30 12.64 6.08
CA ARG A 102 -1.34 11.68 6.49
C ARG A 102 -1.16 11.15 7.92
N THR A 103 -0.15 11.61 8.66
CA THR A 103 0.11 11.13 10.03
C THR A 103 -1.04 11.51 10.97
N GLN A 104 -1.64 10.50 11.62
CA GLN A 104 -2.71 10.73 12.58
C GLN A 104 -2.15 11.21 13.93
N THR A 105 -2.79 12.18 14.57
CA THR A 105 -2.45 12.63 15.92
C THR A 105 -3.01 11.68 16.99
N GLY A 106 -2.28 11.56 18.12
CA GLY A 106 -2.61 10.68 19.23
C GLY A 106 -1.77 9.41 19.27
N HIS A 107 -2.13 8.48 20.14
CA HIS A 107 -1.54 7.14 20.22
C HIS A 107 -2.30 6.19 19.29
N ILE A 108 -1.67 5.73 18.22
CA ILE A 108 -2.34 5.02 17.10
C ILE A 108 -1.91 3.54 16.95
N LEU A 109 -1.34 2.95 18.00
CA LEU A 109 -0.67 1.65 17.87
C LEU A 109 -1.63 0.45 17.85
N GLY A 110 -2.94 0.63 18.10
CA GLY A 110 -3.89 -0.49 18.12
C GLY A 110 -3.55 -1.54 19.18
N ASP A 111 -4.07 -2.76 19.00
CA ASP A 111 -3.81 -3.90 19.91
C ASP A 111 -2.35 -4.38 19.83
N VAL A 112 -1.79 -4.76 20.98
CA VAL A 112 -0.40 -5.24 21.15
C VAL A 112 -0.05 -6.44 20.26
N GLN A 113 -1.01 -7.31 19.92
CA GLN A 113 -0.74 -8.49 19.09
C GLN A 113 -0.23 -8.11 17.69
N HIS A 114 -0.66 -6.97 17.13
CA HIS A 114 -0.17 -6.47 15.85
C HIS A 114 1.31 -6.06 15.93
N ARG A 115 1.77 -5.62 17.11
CA ARG A 115 3.15 -5.15 17.32
C ARG A 115 4.18 -6.28 17.39
N LYS A 116 3.78 -7.51 17.69
CA LYS A 116 4.68 -8.67 17.68
C LYS A 116 5.27 -8.99 16.30
N THR A 117 4.65 -8.43 15.25
CA THR A 117 4.99 -8.70 13.85
C THR A 117 5.53 -7.48 13.11
N MET A 118 5.37 -6.28 13.66
CA MET A 118 5.88 -5.03 13.07
C MET A 118 7.38 -4.86 13.36
N GLY A 119 8.20 -5.01 12.32
CA GLY A 119 9.62 -4.67 12.33
C GLY A 119 9.87 -3.20 11.99
N VAL A 120 10.88 -2.64 12.67
CA VAL A 120 11.59 -1.35 12.48
C VAL A 120 10.76 -0.11 12.15
N SER A 121 10.86 0.88 13.04
CA SER A 121 10.30 2.24 12.86
C SER A 121 10.98 2.98 11.70
N ASP A 122 10.21 3.63 10.82
CA ASP A 122 10.69 4.53 9.75
C ASP A 122 11.35 5.83 10.28
N ARG A 123 11.62 5.91 11.59
CA ARG A 123 12.29 7.04 12.22
C ARG A 123 13.79 6.95 12.03
N ALA A 124 14.45 8.09 11.84
CA ALA A 124 15.90 8.19 11.67
C ALA A 124 16.67 7.97 13.00
N MET A 125 16.41 6.88 13.73
CA MET A 125 17.06 6.52 14.98
C MET A 125 17.17 5.00 15.16
N SER A 126 18.02 4.55 16.08
CA SER A 126 18.16 3.12 16.38
C SER A 126 16.88 2.53 16.97
N PRO A 127 16.56 1.24 16.72
CA PRO A 127 15.45 0.55 17.36
C PRO A 127 15.51 0.60 18.88
N VAL A 128 16.71 0.52 19.49
CA VAL A 128 16.87 0.63 20.95
C VAL A 128 16.43 2.01 21.45
N VAL A 129 16.92 3.08 20.83
CA VAL A 129 16.54 4.46 21.21
C VAL A 129 15.04 4.67 21.02
N PHE A 130 14.49 4.23 19.88
CA PHE A 130 13.07 4.34 19.59
C PHE A 130 12.20 3.61 20.63
N VAL A 131 12.56 2.37 20.99
CA VAL A 131 11.83 1.58 21.99
C VAL A 131 11.93 2.23 23.36
N LEU A 132 13.10 2.79 23.75
CA LEU A 132 13.27 3.51 25.02
C LEU A 132 12.42 4.78 25.09
N ILE A 133 12.39 5.60 24.03
CA ILE A 133 11.51 6.79 23.96
C ILE A 133 10.04 6.38 24.07
N ARG A 134 9.64 5.34 23.36
CA ARG A 134 8.27 4.82 23.40
C ARG A 134 7.91 4.27 24.78
N LEU A 135 8.84 3.56 25.43
CA LEU A 135 8.66 3.03 26.78
C LEU A 135 8.50 4.16 27.81
N LEU A 136 9.33 5.21 27.73
CA LEU A 136 9.18 6.42 28.55
C LEU A 136 7.81 7.07 28.33
N THR A 137 7.38 7.18 27.07
CA THR A 137 6.08 7.76 26.70
C THR A 137 4.92 6.90 27.23
N HIS A 138 5.00 5.57 27.14
CA HIS A 138 3.95 4.71 27.69
C HIS A 138 3.92 4.72 29.22
N LEU A 139 5.08 4.83 29.90
CA LEU A 139 5.15 4.98 31.35
C LEU A 139 4.50 6.29 31.79
N THR A 140 4.73 7.41 31.08
CA THR A 140 4.07 8.68 31.41
C THR A 140 2.59 8.67 31.10
N MET A 141 2.18 8.08 29.96
CA MET A 141 0.76 7.88 29.66
C MET A 141 0.08 6.99 30.70
N LEU A 142 0.77 5.98 31.25
CA LEU A 142 0.23 5.12 32.30
C LEU A 142 -0.03 5.92 33.58
N LEU A 143 0.90 6.81 33.95
CA LEU A 143 0.71 7.75 35.08
C LEU A 143 -0.45 8.72 34.82
N GLY A 144 -0.60 9.20 33.58
CA GLY A 144 -1.73 10.02 33.17
C GLY A 144 -3.06 9.26 33.26
N ALA A 145 -3.09 8.01 32.80
CA ALA A 145 -4.29 7.17 32.80
C ALA A 145 -4.77 6.82 34.22
N THR A 146 -3.88 6.76 35.21
CA THR A 146 -4.27 6.55 36.61
C THR A 146 -4.80 7.82 37.28
N LYS A 147 -4.45 9.02 36.79
CA LYS A 147 -4.95 10.31 37.32
C LYS A 147 -6.19 10.83 36.59
N ASP A 148 -6.17 10.83 35.26
CA ASP A 148 -7.23 11.34 34.39
C ASP A 148 -7.43 10.37 33.19
N PRO A 149 -8.20 9.29 33.41
CA PRO A 149 -8.42 8.28 32.37
C PRO A 149 -9.23 8.80 31.18
N GLN A 150 -10.09 9.82 31.38
CA GLN A 150 -10.98 10.33 30.34
C GLN A 150 -10.22 11.08 29.25
N SER A 151 -9.29 11.95 29.64
CA SER A 151 -8.44 12.66 28.68
C SER A 151 -7.50 11.69 27.93
N LEU A 152 -6.92 10.72 28.63
CA LEU A 152 -6.08 9.69 28.00
C LEU A 152 -6.85 8.83 26.99
N GLN A 153 -8.11 8.49 27.28
CA GLN A 153 -8.94 7.70 26.38
C GLN A 153 -9.22 8.41 25.04
N LYS A 154 -9.23 9.75 25.03
CA LYS A 154 -9.34 10.56 23.80
C LYS A 154 -8.03 10.64 23.02
N ILE A 155 -6.89 10.51 23.70
CA ILE A 155 -5.56 10.48 23.07
C ILE A 155 -5.32 9.13 22.37
N ILE A 156 -5.82 8.02 22.93
CA ILE A 156 -5.65 6.66 22.39
C ILE A 156 -6.65 6.36 21.27
N LYS A 157 -6.15 5.85 20.14
CA LYS A 157 -6.90 5.44 18.96
C LYS A 157 -6.42 4.05 18.51
N PRO A 158 -7.33 3.08 18.29
CA PRO A 158 -8.78 3.14 18.48
C PRO A 158 -9.18 3.29 19.96
N LEU A 159 -10.43 3.67 20.22
CA LEU A 159 -10.97 3.79 21.58
C LEU A 159 -10.84 2.45 22.33
N VAL A 160 -10.27 2.51 23.52
CA VAL A 160 -10.06 1.34 24.39
C VAL A 160 -10.93 1.42 25.63
N HIS A 161 -11.42 0.28 26.11
CA HIS A 161 -12.25 0.22 27.32
C HIS A 161 -11.46 0.52 28.61
N ASN A 162 -10.20 0.07 28.69
CA ASN A 162 -9.35 0.28 29.87
C ASN A 162 -7.94 0.71 29.45
N SER A 163 -7.68 2.01 29.51
CA SER A 163 -6.40 2.63 29.14
C SER A 163 -5.23 2.14 29.99
N VAL A 164 -5.45 1.86 31.28
CA VAL A 164 -4.40 1.34 32.20
C VAL A 164 -3.95 -0.05 31.78
N SER A 165 -4.90 -0.98 31.60
CA SER A 165 -4.59 -2.36 31.17
C SER A 165 -3.91 -2.37 29.80
N PHE A 166 -4.44 -1.58 28.87
CA PHE A 166 -3.89 -1.39 27.54
C PHE A 166 -2.41 -0.92 27.61
N LEU A 167 -2.13 0.18 28.31
CA LEU A 167 -0.76 0.71 28.43
C LEU A 167 0.19 -0.26 29.14
N GLN A 168 -0.27 -1.00 30.15
CA GLN A 168 0.54 -2.03 30.80
C GLN A 168 0.92 -3.16 29.83
N GLN A 169 0.03 -3.57 28.93
CA GLN A 169 0.37 -4.55 27.90
C GLN A 169 1.41 -4.00 26.92
N HIS A 170 1.26 -2.73 26.50
CA HIS A 170 2.26 -2.06 25.64
C HIS A 170 3.64 -1.97 26.30
N ILE A 171 3.71 -1.63 27.60
CA ILE A 171 4.96 -1.55 28.37
C ILE A 171 5.64 -2.93 28.46
N ARG A 172 4.87 -4.00 28.71
CA ARG A 172 5.42 -5.36 28.75
C ARG A 172 6.01 -5.78 27.40
N GLU A 173 5.31 -5.44 26.31
CA GLU A 173 5.80 -5.70 24.95
C GLU A 173 7.04 -4.86 24.63
N ASP A 174 7.09 -3.59 25.03
CA ASP A 174 8.28 -2.75 24.86
C ASP A 174 9.50 -3.31 25.58
N LEU A 175 9.33 -3.80 26.81
CA LEU A 175 10.41 -4.47 27.54
C LEU A 175 10.85 -5.75 26.83
N ALA A 176 9.91 -6.59 26.39
CA ALA A 176 10.24 -7.82 25.66
C ALA A 176 11.01 -7.52 24.37
N GLN A 177 10.61 -6.49 23.62
CA GLN A 177 11.32 -6.03 22.42
C GLN A 177 12.71 -5.50 22.78
N LEU A 178 12.82 -4.67 23.82
CA LEU A 178 14.09 -4.10 24.26
C LEU A 178 15.08 -5.18 24.71
N THR A 179 14.62 -6.17 25.49
CA THR A 179 15.40 -7.34 25.90
C THR A 179 15.93 -8.12 24.70
N LYS A 180 15.09 -8.32 23.67
CA LYS A 180 15.48 -9.02 22.43
C LYS A 180 16.51 -8.23 21.61
N ILE A 181 16.33 -6.92 21.47
CA ILE A 181 17.21 -6.05 20.67
C ILE A 181 18.58 -5.91 21.35
N LEU A 182 18.61 -5.70 22.67
CA LEU A 182 19.86 -5.56 23.41
C LEU A 182 20.59 -6.90 23.61
N GLY A 183 19.88 -8.03 23.50
CA GLY A 183 20.43 -9.34 23.84
C GLY A 183 20.82 -9.45 25.31
N LYS A 184 20.04 -8.83 26.19
CA LYS A 184 20.27 -8.69 27.64
C LYS A 184 19.21 -9.45 28.44
N SER A 185 19.44 -9.69 29.72
CA SER A 185 18.38 -10.23 30.59
C SER A 185 17.27 -9.21 30.82
N MET A 186 16.12 -9.65 31.31
CA MET A 186 15.02 -8.75 31.68
C MET A 186 15.47 -7.76 32.76
N ASP A 187 16.20 -8.24 33.77
CA ASP A 187 16.70 -7.40 34.87
C ASP A 187 17.73 -6.38 34.38
N GLU A 188 18.65 -6.78 33.51
CA GLU A 188 19.57 -5.85 32.86
C GLU A 188 18.81 -4.81 32.01
N THR A 189 17.76 -5.23 31.31
CA THR A 189 16.92 -4.32 30.50
C THR A 189 16.23 -3.27 31.38
N ILE A 190 15.68 -3.70 32.52
CA ILE A 190 15.08 -2.81 33.52
C ILE A 190 16.16 -1.86 34.07
N ASN A 191 17.33 -2.37 34.44
CA ASN A 191 18.45 -1.55 34.91
C ASN A 191 18.86 -0.48 33.90
N ILE A 192 18.89 -0.79 32.61
CA ILE A 192 19.18 0.18 31.54
C ILE A 192 18.12 1.28 31.51
N LEU A 193 16.84 0.94 31.63
CA LEU A 193 15.79 1.94 31.75
C LEU A 193 16.00 2.82 33.00
N HIS A 194 16.36 2.23 34.15
CA HIS A 194 16.65 3.01 35.36
C HIS A 194 17.88 3.92 35.19
N LEU A 195 18.90 3.51 34.43
CA LEU A 195 20.03 4.36 34.08
C LEU A 195 19.59 5.55 33.22
N VAL A 196 18.75 5.32 32.21
CA VAL A 196 18.18 6.40 31.37
C VAL A 196 17.27 7.34 32.18
N LEU A 197 16.45 6.80 33.08
CA LEU A 197 15.64 7.62 34.00
C LEU A 197 16.53 8.46 34.93
N SER A 198 17.64 7.90 35.41
CA SER A 198 18.60 8.63 36.25
C SER A 198 19.33 9.71 35.47
N SER A 199 19.63 9.50 34.18
CA SER A 199 20.31 10.50 33.36
C SER A 199 19.41 11.70 33.04
N LEU A 200 18.09 11.52 32.99
CA LEU A 200 17.11 12.62 32.87
C LEU A 200 17.11 13.58 34.07
N LEU A 201 17.61 13.15 35.23
CA LEU A 201 17.78 14.01 36.42
C LEU A 201 19.10 14.79 36.43
N LYS A 202 20.11 14.36 35.66
CA LYS A 202 21.41 15.04 35.62
C LYS A 202 21.26 16.35 34.84
N ASP A 203 21.64 17.46 35.47
CA ASP A 203 21.68 18.76 34.80
C ASP A 203 22.65 18.72 33.62
N THR A 204 22.14 18.89 32.40
CA THR A 204 22.93 18.96 31.17
C THR A 204 23.61 20.34 31.00
N HIS A 205 23.69 21.14 32.08
CA HIS A 205 24.25 22.50 32.11
C HIS A 205 25.78 22.52 32.06
N GLN A 206 26.41 22.01 30.99
CA GLN A 206 27.84 22.26 30.72
C GLN A 206 28.24 22.49 29.26
N HIS A 207 27.29 22.79 28.35
CA HIS A 207 27.65 23.33 27.02
C HIS A 207 26.91 24.65 26.76
N PRO A 208 27.54 25.81 27.06
CA PRO A 208 26.98 27.11 26.72
C PRO A 208 27.05 27.29 25.19
N GLY A 209 25.89 27.34 24.53
CA GLY A 209 25.81 27.79 23.12
C GLY A 209 24.87 27.05 22.17
N GLN A 210 24.20 25.96 22.56
CA GLN A 210 23.37 25.17 21.63
C GLN A 210 21.85 25.35 21.73
N TRP A 211 21.34 26.13 22.70
CA TRP A 211 19.92 26.11 23.03
C TRP A 211 19.16 27.36 22.57
N PRO A 212 18.28 27.18 21.57
CA PRO A 212 16.86 27.40 21.84
C PRO A 212 16.08 26.11 21.60
N VAL A 213 15.25 25.73 22.57
CA VAL A 213 14.27 24.65 22.44
C VAL A 213 13.33 25.00 21.28
N ARG A 214 13.43 24.28 20.16
CA ARG A 214 12.56 24.49 18.99
C ARG A 214 11.32 23.58 19.01
N PHE A 215 10.95 23.08 20.18
CA PHE A 215 9.70 22.37 20.41
C PHE A 215 8.87 23.08 21.49
N ASP A 216 7.56 22.85 21.49
CA ASP A 216 6.67 23.34 22.52
C ASP A 216 6.32 22.24 23.52
N ASP A 217 5.74 22.64 24.65
CA ASP A 217 5.43 21.76 25.77
C ASP A 217 4.35 20.70 25.43
N VAL A 218 3.65 20.86 24.30
CA VAL A 218 2.53 20.00 23.88
C VAL A 218 2.83 19.18 22.62
N LEU A 219 4.00 19.36 22.00
CA LEU A 219 4.41 18.72 20.74
C LEU A 219 3.36 18.92 19.63
N SER A 220 3.00 20.17 19.38
CA SER A 220 1.84 20.51 18.53
C SER A 220 2.00 20.11 17.05
N THR A 221 3.24 20.04 16.55
CA THR A 221 3.53 19.71 15.15
C THR A 221 4.48 18.51 15.04
N LYS A 222 4.49 17.90 13.86
CA LYS A 222 5.43 16.82 13.52
C LYS A 222 6.88 17.27 13.64
N GLU A 223 7.25 18.48 13.21
CA GLU A 223 8.64 18.93 13.35
C GLU A 223 9.04 19.10 14.81
N LYS A 224 8.15 19.68 15.64
CA LYS A 224 8.40 19.85 17.09
C LYS A 224 8.57 18.50 17.79
N ARG A 225 7.71 17.52 17.48
CA ARG A 225 7.84 16.14 17.97
C ARG A 225 9.17 15.52 17.52
N ASN A 226 9.51 15.62 16.24
CA ASN A 226 10.76 15.06 15.71
C ASN A 226 11.99 15.71 16.37
N LYS A 227 11.94 17.03 16.65
CA LYS A 227 13.02 17.73 17.34
C LYS A 227 13.15 17.29 18.80
N TRP A 228 12.04 17.08 19.49
CA TRP A 228 12.03 16.52 20.84
C TRP A 228 12.63 15.11 20.85
N GLU A 229 12.20 14.23 19.94
CA GLU A 229 12.74 12.87 19.79
C GLU A 229 14.25 12.88 19.54
N GLU A 230 14.73 13.77 18.65
CA GLU A 230 16.16 13.94 18.33
C GLU A 230 16.98 14.38 19.55
N ILE A 231 16.48 15.35 20.32
CA ILE A 231 17.17 15.85 21.53
C ILE A 231 17.24 14.75 22.58
N VAL A 232 16.13 14.08 22.90
CA VAL A 232 16.10 12.98 23.88
C VAL A 232 17.04 11.85 23.44
N ALA A 233 17.02 11.49 22.16
CA ALA A 233 17.88 10.46 21.60
C ALA A 233 19.37 10.80 21.79
N ASN A 234 19.81 11.95 21.28
CA ASN A 234 21.23 12.26 21.17
C ASN A 234 21.85 12.74 22.49
N THR A 235 21.07 13.40 23.36
CA THR A 235 21.61 14.00 24.59
C THR A 235 21.44 13.12 25.82
N ILE A 236 20.43 12.23 25.84
CA ILE A 236 20.09 11.43 27.03
C ILE A 236 20.34 9.94 26.78
N ILE A 237 19.77 9.38 25.71
CA ILE A 237 19.74 7.93 25.53
C ILE A 237 21.04 7.40 24.94
N VAL A 238 21.51 7.96 23.81
CA VAL A 238 22.73 7.49 23.12
C VAL A 238 23.96 7.47 24.05
N PRO A 239 24.24 8.53 24.84
CA PRO A 239 25.36 8.50 25.79
C PRO A 239 25.23 7.43 26.87
N GLU A 240 23.99 7.06 27.26
CA GLU A 240 23.78 5.98 28.21
C GLU A 240 24.01 4.59 27.60
N LEU A 241 23.81 4.45 26.28
CA LEU A 241 24.08 3.22 25.53
C LEU A 241 25.57 3.04 25.15
N GLU A 242 26.38 4.10 25.22
CA GLU A 242 27.83 4.00 25.09
C GLU A 242 28.45 3.27 26.29
N ASP A 243 29.38 2.33 26.03
CA ASP A 243 30.02 1.46 27.03
C ASP A 243 29.03 0.73 27.97
N LEU A 244 27.82 0.42 27.45
CA LEU A 244 26.72 -0.16 28.22
C LEU A 244 27.11 -1.42 29.00
N ASP A 245 27.90 -2.32 28.41
CA ASP A 245 28.35 -3.54 29.07
C ASP A 245 29.18 -3.24 30.34
N LYS A 246 30.07 -2.22 30.30
CA LYS A 246 30.86 -1.80 31.46
C LYS A 246 29.99 -1.16 32.54
N LYS A 247 29.03 -0.32 32.15
CA LYS A 247 28.08 0.32 33.08
C LYS A 247 27.22 -0.71 33.80
N ILE A 248 26.72 -1.71 33.07
CA ILE A 248 25.95 -2.82 33.65
C ILE A 248 26.81 -3.65 34.61
N LEU A 249 28.06 -3.96 34.25
CA LEU A 249 28.96 -4.68 35.17
C LEU A 249 29.19 -3.92 36.48
N LYS A 250 29.39 -2.60 36.40
CA LYS A 250 29.53 -1.74 37.58
C LYS A 250 28.27 -1.73 38.43
N LEU A 251 27.10 -1.60 37.80
CA LEU A 251 25.81 -1.57 38.49
C LEU A 251 25.47 -2.93 39.13
N ASN A 252 25.76 -4.04 38.44
CA ASN A 252 25.59 -5.38 39.00
C ASN A 252 26.50 -5.59 40.22
N ARG A 253 27.73 -5.06 40.21
CA ARG A 253 28.62 -5.09 41.39
C ARG A 253 28.02 -4.30 42.57
N GLN A 254 27.44 -3.12 42.31
CA GLN A 254 26.77 -2.33 43.34
C GLN A 254 25.55 -3.06 43.93
N ILE A 255 24.75 -3.72 43.08
CA ILE A 255 23.61 -4.53 43.55
C ILE A 255 24.08 -5.74 44.37
N GLN A 256 25.18 -6.37 43.97
CA GLN A 256 25.77 -7.49 44.70
C GLN A 256 26.30 -7.08 46.08
N GLU A 257 26.85 -5.88 46.20
CA GLU A 257 27.38 -5.31 47.45
C GLU A 257 26.30 -4.76 48.40
N ASP A 258 25.03 -4.67 47.96
CA ASP A 258 23.92 -4.20 48.79
C ASP A 258 23.66 -5.16 49.96
N GLU A 259 23.88 -4.71 51.20
CA GLU A 259 23.75 -5.50 52.42
C GLU A 259 22.39 -6.19 52.60
N ARG A 260 21.32 -5.63 52.00
CA ARG A 260 19.97 -6.18 52.11
C ARG A 260 19.77 -7.43 51.26
N ILE A 261 20.56 -7.56 50.18
CA ILE A 261 20.40 -8.59 49.16
C ILE A 261 21.64 -9.50 49.10
N SER A 262 22.80 -9.01 49.52
CA SER A 262 24.08 -9.72 49.47
C SER A 262 24.08 -11.02 50.28
N SER A 263 23.23 -11.14 51.31
CA SER A 263 23.06 -12.39 52.07
C SER A 263 22.25 -13.46 51.33
N ASN A 264 21.49 -13.09 50.29
CA ASN A 264 20.61 -13.99 49.57
C ASN A 264 21.43 -14.98 48.73
N PRO A 265 21.28 -16.30 48.95
CA PRO A 265 22.05 -17.31 48.22
C PRO A 265 21.82 -17.25 46.71
N ILE A 266 20.63 -16.87 46.24
CA ILE A 266 20.33 -16.77 44.80
C ILE A 266 21.18 -15.67 44.15
N VAL A 267 21.30 -14.51 44.79
CA VAL A 267 22.09 -13.39 44.27
C VAL A 267 23.58 -13.73 44.24
N LYS A 268 24.08 -14.47 45.24
CA LYS A 268 25.45 -14.98 45.23
C LYS A 268 25.73 -16.00 44.12
N ILE A 269 24.73 -16.78 43.68
CA ILE A 269 24.88 -17.73 42.56
C ILE A 269 24.83 -17.00 41.22
N VAL A 270 23.89 -16.06 41.06
CA VAL A 270 23.63 -15.40 39.78
C VAL A 270 24.68 -14.34 39.45
N TYR A 271 25.09 -13.55 40.45
CA TYR A 271 26.03 -12.43 40.27
C TYR A 271 27.42 -12.67 40.88
N GLY A 272 27.58 -13.70 41.71
CA GLY A 272 28.84 -14.04 42.40
C GLY A 272 29.38 -15.41 42.04
N ASP A 273 30.38 -15.87 42.79
CA ASP A 273 30.93 -17.22 42.63
C ASP A 273 30.29 -18.20 43.64
N PRO A 274 29.54 -19.22 43.20
CA PRO A 274 28.89 -20.18 44.08
C PRO A 274 29.87 -20.99 44.95
N VAL A 275 31.13 -21.15 44.54
CA VAL A 275 32.15 -21.88 45.31
C VAL A 275 32.48 -21.20 46.64
N THR A 276 32.23 -19.89 46.75
CA THR A 276 32.50 -19.11 47.98
C THR A 276 31.63 -19.51 49.17
N PHE A 277 30.48 -20.17 48.95
CA PHE A 277 29.56 -20.54 50.03
C PHE A 277 28.97 -21.96 49.90
N LEU A 278 29.08 -22.60 48.74
CA LEU A 278 28.69 -24.01 48.56
C LEU A 278 29.95 -24.90 48.65
N SER A 279 30.23 -25.38 49.86
CA SER A 279 31.41 -26.21 50.16
C SER A 279 31.44 -27.57 49.47
N GLN A 280 30.32 -28.03 48.93
CA GLN A 280 30.18 -29.30 48.20
C GLN A 280 30.65 -29.23 46.75
N LEU A 281 30.94 -28.03 46.23
CA LEU A 281 31.41 -27.85 44.85
C LEU A 281 32.91 -28.15 44.73
N PRO A 282 33.37 -28.72 43.60
CA PRO A 282 34.80 -28.95 43.36
C PRO A 282 35.59 -27.63 43.32
N LYS A 283 36.61 -27.49 44.18
CA LYS A 283 37.36 -26.23 44.36
C LYS A 283 38.52 -26.03 43.36
N ASP A 284 39.12 -27.13 42.88
CA ASP A 284 40.33 -27.10 42.04
C ASP A 284 40.10 -27.68 40.62
N SER A 285 38.88 -27.58 40.10
CA SER A 285 38.56 -28.05 38.75
C SER A 285 38.63 -26.92 37.74
N HIS A 286 39.43 -27.12 36.69
CA HIS A 286 39.48 -26.20 35.54
C HIS A 286 38.15 -26.13 34.74
N ILE A 287 37.25 -27.12 34.90
CA ILE A 287 36.00 -27.25 34.12
C ILE A 287 34.77 -26.87 34.96
N HIS A 288 34.80 -27.09 36.27
CA HIS A 288 33.70 -26.74 37.17
C HIS A 288 33.77 -25.31 37.74
N HIS A 289 34.53 -24.43 37.07
CA HIS A 289 34.60 -23.02 37.45
C HIS A 289 33.30 -22.27 37.07
N SER A 290 32.89 -21.31 37.92
CA SER A 290 31.67 -20.50 37.77
C SER A 290 31.53 -19.86 36.37
N LYS A 291 32.65 -19.39 35.82
CA LYS A 291 32.72 -18.82 34.46
C LYS A 291 32.28 -19.78 33.35
N MET A 292 32.53 -21.09 33.47
CA MET A 292 32.14 -22.10 32.46
C MET A 292 30.62 -22.33 32.43
N TRP A 293 29.96 -22.21 33.58
CA TRP A 293 28.52 -22.41 33.74
C TRP A 293 27.72 -21.10 33.69
N SER A 294 28.36 -20.01 33.27
CA SER A 294 27.69 -18.72 33.10
C SER A 294 26.76 -18.72 31.89
N CYS A 295 25.61 -18.08 32.01
CA CYS A 295 24.67 -17.92 30.90
C CYS A 295 25.24 -16.97 29.85
N ARG A 296 25.26 -17.39 28.59
CA ARG A 296 25.69 -16.55 27.46
C ARG A 296 24.50 -15.92 26.74
N LYS A 297 24.75 -14.78 26.10
CA LYS A 297 23.76 -14.06 25.29
C LYS A 297 23.36 -14.93 24.08
N ARG A 298 22.06 -15.07 23.82
CA ARG A 298 21.58 -15.67 22.56
C ARG A 298 21.69 -14.62 21.45
N ILE A 299 22.37 -14.96 20.37
CA ILE A 299 22.56 -14.06 19.22
C ILE A 299 21.25 -14.02 18.41
N SER A 300 20.81 -12.80 18.08
CA SER A 300 19.60 -12.52 17.32
C SER A 300 19.89 -11.52 16.19
N VAL A 301 19.00 -11.45 15.20
CA VAL A 301 19.09 -10.48 14.10
C VAL A 301 18.99 -9.05 14.63
N GLU A 302 18.13 -8.83 15.64
CA GLU A 302 17.95 -7.54 16.27
C GLU A 302 19.22 -7.08 17.02
N ASN A 303 19.92 -8.02 17.70
CA ASN A 303 21.20 -7.75 18.33
C ASN A 303 22.27 -7.36 17.29
N LEU A 304 22.35 -8.07 16.17
CA LEU A 304 23.26 -7.69 15.08
C LEU A 304 22.95 -6.29 14.52
N CYS A 305 21.67 -5.95 14.35
CA CYS A 305 21.24 -4.61 13.94
C CYS A 305 21.71 -3.54 14.93
N HIS A 306 21.60 -3.81 16.22
CA HIS A 306 22.11 -2.93 17.27
C HIS A 306 23.64 -2.78 17.22
N VAL A 307 24.39 -3.88 17.03
CA VAL A 307 25.86 -3.84 16.91
C VAL A 307 26.31 -2.99 15.72
N VAL A 308 25.66 -3.13 14.56
CA VAL A 308 25.95 -2.30 13.36
C VAL A 308 25.77 -0.81 13.65
N GLN A 309 24.75 -0.45 14.44
CA GLN A 309 24.48 0.94 14.83
C GLN A 309 25.50 1.46 15.85
N GLN A 310 25.81 0.67 16.89
CA GLN A 310 26.78 1.06 17.90
C GLN A 310 28.17 1.30 17.30
N LYS A 311 28.59 0.46 16.36
CA LYS A 311 29.86 0.64 15.63
C LYS A 311 29.82 1.77 14.59
N ASN A 312 28.69 2.47 14.46
CA ASN A 312 28.43 3.45 13.40
C ASN A 312 28.82 2.93 12.00
N ALA A 313 28.63 1.63 11.77
CA ALA A 313 29.16 0.91 10.61
C ALA A 313 28.25 1.03 9.38
N LYS A 314 27.34 2.01 9.35
CA LYS A 314 26.40 2.24 8.24
C LYS A 314 27.13 2.50 6.92
N ALA A 315 28.23 3.24 6.97
CA ALA A 315 29.06 3.52 5.79
C ALA A 315 29.92 2.30 5.40
N THR A 316 30.35 1.49 6.37
CA THR A 316 31.20 0.31 6.17
C THR A 316 30.41 -0.85 5.57
N VAL A 317 29.21 -1.11 6.10
CA VAL A 317 28.35 -2.24 5.69
C VAL A 317 26.94 -1.77 5.28
N PRO A 318 26.82 -0.96 4.21
CA PRO A 318 25.55 -0.33 3.83
C PRO A 318 24.46 -1.34 3.38
N LEU A 319 24.86 -2.46 2.77
CA LEU A 319 23.92 -3.48 2.31
C LEU A 319 23.42 -4.35 3.45
N LEU A 320 24.31 -4.73 4.38
CA LEU A 320 23.91 -5.44 5.59
C LEU A 320 23.00 -4.55 6.44
N TRP A 321 23.31 -3.26 6.57
CA TRP A 321 22.46 -2.30 7.24
C TRP A 321 21.06 -2.25 6.62
N LYS A 322 20.97 -2.04 5.30
CA LYS A 322 19.68 -2.03 4.57
C LYS A 322 18.93 -3.34 4.77
N PHE A 323 19.62 -4.48 4.68
CA PHE A 323 19.06 -5.81 4.87
C PHE A 323 18.42 -5.96 6.24
N LEU A 324 19.15 -5.62 7.32
CA LEU A 324 18.65 -5.73 8.69
C LEU A 324 17.46 -4.81 8.97
N GLN A 325 17.40 -3.62 8.33
CA GLN A 325 16.26 -2.71 8.46
C GLN A 325 14.97 -3.28 7.85
N LYS A 326 15.06 -3.94 6.70
CA LYS A 326 13.90 -4.46 5.97
C LYS A 326 13.73 -5.98 6.04
N GLU A 327 14.49 -6.64 6.92
CA GLU A 327 14.57 -8.10 7.03
C GLU A 327 13.18 -8.75 7.23
N THR A 328 12.35 -8.18 8.11
CA THR A 328 11.00 -8.69 8.40
C THR A 328 10.08 -8.68 7.18
N GLU A 329 10.16 -7.63 6.35
CA GLU A 329 9.40 -7.50 5.11
C GLU A 329 10.01 -8.37 4.00
N LEU A 330 11.34 -8.41 3.90
CA LEU A 330 12.09 -9.12 2.86
C LEU A 330 11.84 -10.64 2.93
N ARG A 331 11.67 -11.18 4.15
CA ARG A 331 11.25 -12.57 4.37
C ARG A 331 9.94 -12.95 3.69
N LEU A 332 9.08 -11.98 3.39
CA LEU A 332 7.78 -12.22 2.78
C LEU A 332 7.84 -12.29 1.25
N VAL A 333 8.94 -11.84 0.63
CA VAL A 333 9.15 -11.90 -0.83
C VAL A 333 9.04 -13.34 -1.35
N LYS A 334 9.49 -14.34 -0.58
CA LYS A 334 9.37 -15.77 -0.95
C LYS A 334 7.94 -16.24 -1.22
N PHE A 335 6.92 -15.54 -0.73
CA PHE A 335 5.52 -15.88 -0.96
C PHE A 335 4.94 -15.27 -2.24
N LEU A 336 5.69 -14.42 -2.94
CA LEU A 336 5.27 -13.79 -4.19
C LEU A 336 4.79 -14.80 -5.27
N PRO A 337 5.42 -15.97 -5.49
CA PRO A 337 4.98 -16.91 -6.52
C PRO A 337 3.58 -17.46 -6.24
N GLU A 338 3.27 -17.76 -4.98
CA GLU A 338 1.95 -18.24 -4.54
C GLU A 338 0.88 -17.15 -4.70
N ILE A 339 1.22 -15.90 -4.38
CA ILE A 339 0.33 -14.74 -4.58
C ILE A 339 0.06 -14.52 -6.07
N LEU A 340 1.09 -14.54 -6.92
CA LEU A 340 0.95 -14.40 -8.36
C LEU A 340 0.20 -15.58 -8.99
N ALA A 341 0.38 -16.80 -8.47
CA ALA A 341 -0.38 -17.97 -8.90
C ALA A 341 -1.87 -17.84 -8.54
N LEU A 342 -2.19 -17.40 -7.31
CA LEU A 342 -3.56 -17.09 -6.90
C LEU A 342 -4.20 -16.06 -7.84
N GLN A 343 -3.50 -14.96 -8.08
CA GLN A 343 -3.99 -13.89 -8.96
C GLN A 343 -4.22 -14.40 -10.39
N ARG A 344 -3.31 -15.20 -10.96
CA ARG A 344 -3.48 -15.81 -12.29
C ARG A 344 -4.71 -16.71 -12.36
N ASP A 345 -4.93 -17.56 -11.36
CA ASP A 345 -6.07 -18.45 -11.33
C ASP A 345 -7.39 -17.69 -11.18
N LEU A 346 -7.41 -16.62 -10.38
CA LEU A 346 -8.56 -15.71 -10.26
C LEU A 346 -8.82 -14.96 -11.56
N VAL A 347 -7.79 -14.44 -12.24
CA VAL A 347 -7.94 -13.80 -13.54
C VAL A 347 -8.54 -14.79 -14.54
N ARG A 348 -7.98 -15.99 -14.68
CA ARG A 348 -8.51 -17.03 -15.58
C ARG A 348 -9.99 -17.36 -15.31
N ARG A 349 -10.38 -17.41 -14.04
CA ARG A 349 -11.76 -17.73 -13.64
C ARG A 349 -12.75 -16.59 -13.92
N PHE A 350 -12.34 -15.33 -13.70
CA PHE A 350 -13.25 -14.18 -13.71
C PHE A 350 -13.15 -13.29 -14.96
N GLN A 351 -12.17 -13.50 -15.86
CA GLN A 351 -11.94 -12.65 -17.04
C GLN A 351 -13.17 -12.49 -17.95
N ASN A 352 -14.02 -13.53 -18.02
CA ASN A 352 -15.19 -13.57 -18.90
C ASN A 352 -16.53 -13.36 -18.17
N THR A 353 -16.52 -13.08 -16.87
CA THR A 353 -17.75 -12.88 -16.11
C THR A 353 -18.25 -11.43 -16.28
N ALA A 354 -19.56 -11.24 -16.49
CA ALA A 354 -20.15 -9.91 -16.70
C ALA A 354 -20.17 -9.03 -15.44
N ALA A 355 -20.06 -9.60 -14.23
CA ALA A 355 -20.04 -8.88 -12.97
C ALA A 355 -19.17 -9.56 -11.91
N VAL A 356 -18.60 -8.77 -10.99
CA VAL A 356 -17.92 -9.27 -9.79
C VAL A 356 -18.95 -10.01 -8.93
N LYS A 357 -18.67 -11.25 -8.54
CA LYS A 357 -19.51 -11.94 -7.55
C LYS A 357 -19.37 -11.25 -6.20
N HIS A 358 -20.45 -10.67 -5.69
CA HIS A 358 -20.47 -10.04 -4.37
C HIS A 358 -20.67 -11.10 -3.28
N CYS A 359 -19.58 -11.75 -2.87
CA CYS A 359 -19.57 -12.70 -1.76
C CYS A 359 -18.33 -12.55 -0.87
N SER A 360 -18.31 -13.25 0.27
CA SER A 360 -17.12 -13.35 1.11
C SER A 360 -16.10 -14.32 0.54
N ILE A 361 -14.85 -14.23 0.99
CA ILE A 361 -13.81 -15.21 0.65
C ILE A 361 -14.21 -16.62 1.12
N ARG A 362 -14.84 -16.75 2.30
CA ARG A 362 -15.35 -18.03 2.81
C ARG A 362 -16.38 -18.65 1.88
N ASP A 363 -17.34 -17.87 1.41
CA ASP A 363 -18.38 -18.37 0.49
C ASP A 363 -17.78 -18.85 -0.83
N PHE A 364 -16.78 -18.12 -1.34
CA PHE A 364 -16.05 -18.48 -2.55
C PHE A 364 -15.28 -19.79 -2.41
N LEU A 365 -14.66 -20.05 -1.25
CA LEU A 365 -13.96 -21.30 -0.96
C LEU A 365 -14.90 -22.51 -0.83
N ASN A 366 -16.16 -22.27 -0.47
CA ASN A 366 -17.20 -23.30 -0.35
C ASN A 366 -17.88 -23.64 -1.69
N GLU A 367 -17.52 -22.98 -2.79
CA GLU A 367 -18.04 -23.31 -4.12
C GLU A 367 -17.61 -24.70 -4.57
N PRO A 368 -18.41 -25.40 -5.40
CA PRO A 368 -18.12 -26.76 -5.85
C PRO A 368 -16.82 -26.79 -6.67
N LEU A 369 -15.74 -27.24 -6.03
CA LEU A 369 -14.41 -27.48 -6.57
C LEU A 369 -13.95 -28.88 -6.11
N SER A 370 -13.08 -29.52 -6.89
CA SER A 370 -12.41 -30.75 -6.43
C SER A 370 -11.63 -30.49 -5.14
N ASP A 371 -11.57 -31.48 -4.24
CA ASP A 371 -10.97 -31.29 -2.91
C ASP A 371 -9.51 -30.82 -2.98
N VAL A 372 -8.73 -31.36 -3.93
CA VAL A 372 -7.34 -30.93 -4.19
C VAL A 372 -7.24 -29.45 -4.60
N MET A 373 -8.15 -28.99 -5.47
CA MET A 373 -8.17 -27.60 -5.92
C MET A 373 -8.59 -26.65 -4.79
N ARG A 374 -9.53 -27.10 -3.95
CA ARG A 374 -10.00 -26.35 -2.78
C ARG A 374 -8.88 -26.15 -1.76
N ASP A 375 -8.16 -27.21 -1.43
CA ASP A 375 -7.03 -27.16 -0.49
C ASP A 375 -5.91 -26.25 -0.99
N LEU A 376 -5.57 -26.34 -2.28
CA LEU A 376 -4.57 -25.47 -2.91
C LEU A 376 -5.01 -23.99 -2.87
N LEU A 377 -6.25 -23.71 -3.25
CA LEU A 377 -6.81 -22.36 -3.24
C LEU A 377 -6.84 -21.79 -1.82
N GLN A 378 -7.30 -22.57 -0.85
CA GLN A 378 -7.35 -22.18 0.55
C GLN A 378 -5.95 -21.89 1.09
N ARG A 379 -4.95 -22.72 0.77
CA ARG A 379 -3.55 -22.47 1.14
C ARG A 379 -3.05 -21.13 0.59
N ARG A 380 -3.29 -20.86 -0.69
CA ARG A 380 -2.87 -19.60 -1.34
C ARG A 380 -3.58 -18.38 -0.77
N VAL A 381 -4.88 -18.48 -0.50
CA VAL A 381 -5.65 -17.42 0.17
C VAL A 381 -5.10 -17.14 1.57
N ASN A 382 -4.80 -18.19 2.35
CA ASN A 382 -4.20 -18.02 3.68
C ASN A 382 -2.82 -17.35 3.61
N VAL A 383 -2.00 -17.68 2.60
CA VAL A 383 -0.73 -16.99 2.35
C VAL A 383 -0.97 -15.52 2.04
N PHE A 384 -1.89 -15.19 1.13
CA PHE A 384 -2.24 -13.81 0.79
C PHE A 384 -2.67 -13.01 2.03
N LEU A 385 -3.62 -13.53 2.82
CA LEU A 385 -4.13 -12.85 4.01
C LEU A 385 -3.02 -12.65 5.05
N SER A 386 -2.18 -13.66 5.27
CA SER A 386 -1.04 -13.59 6.20
C SER A 386 -0.02 -12.53 5.78
N VAL A 387 0.33 -12.48 4.49
CA VAL A 387 1.30 -11.51 3.96
C VAL A 387 0.71 -10.10 3.96
N TRP A 388 -0.56 -9.94 3.56
CA TRP A 388 -1.27 -8.66 3.65
C TRP A 388 -1.30 -8.10 5.07
N ASN A 389 -1.76 -8.89 6.05
CA ASN A 389 -1.89 -8.43 7.43
C ASN A 389 -0.54 -8.02 8.05
N LYS A 390 0.58 -8.59 7.56
CA LYS A 390 1.94 -8.20 7.95
C LYS A 390 2.44 -6.93 7.26
N LEU A 391 2.00 -6.67 6.03
CA LEU A 391 2.50 -5.57 5.21
C LEU A 391 1.54 -4.37 5.09
N ARG A 392 0.29 -4.46 5.55
CA ARG A 392 -0.73 -3.41 5.38
C ARG A 392 -0.28 -2.03 5.85
N SER A 393 0.43 -1.96 6.96
CA SER A 393 0.97 -0.69 7.51
C SER A 393 2.10 -0.14 6.65
N SER A 394 3.00 -1.01 6.17
CA SER A 394 4.08 -0.64 5.26
C SER A 394 3.54 -0.23 3.88
N LEU A 395 2.47 -0.87 3.40
CA LEU A 395 1.77 -0.51 2.16
C LEU A 395 1.12 0.88 2.23
N ASP A 396 0.49 1.22 3.35
CA ASP A 396 -0.13 2.54 3.54
C ASP A 396 0.92 3.67 3.53
N THR A 397 2.08 3.43 4.14
CA THR A 397 3.15 4.43 4.29
C THR A 397 4.08 4.47 3.08
N ASN A 398 4.67 3.33 2.75
CA ASN A 398 5.79 3.15 1.82
C ASN A 398 5.37 2.53 0.48
N GLY A 399 4.11 2.14 0.31
CA GLY A 399 3.60 1.59 -0.94
C GLY A 399 3.60 2.63 -2.07
N GLU A 400 4.02 2.18 -3.26
CA GLU A 400 3.95 2.93 -4.52
C GLU A 400 2.49 3.19 -4.92
N ILE A 401 1.63 2.17 -4.81
CA ILE A 401 0.20 2.28 -5.05
C ILE A 401 -0.46 2.84 -3.79
N LYS A 402 -0.93 4.09 -3.86
CA LYS A 402 -1.63 4.74 -2.75
C LYS A 402 -3.06 4.20 -2.63
N LEU A 403 -3.28 3.46 -1.56
CA LEU A 403 -4.58 2.88 -1.24
C LEU A 403 -5.52 3.95 -0.61
N PRO A 404 -6.84 3.87 -0.88
CA PRO A 404 -7.83 4.72 -0.21
C PRO A 404 -7.85 4.51 1.32
N LYS A 405 -8.22 5.57 2.06
CA LYS A 405 -8.37 5.53 3.52
C LYS A 405 -9.39 4.45 3.92
N GLY A 406 -9.08 3.64 4.93
CA GLY A 406 -9.94 2.54 5.39
C GLY A 406 -9.49 1.15 4.93
N TYR A 407 -8.69 1.04 3.87
CA TYR A 407 -8.33 -0.27 3.30
C TYR A 407 -7.28 -1.01 4.13
N CYS A 408 -6.38 -0.28 4.78
CA CYS A 408 -5.31 -0.84 5.60
C CYS A 408 -5.63 -0.83 7.11
N ASP A 409 -6.84 -0.40 7.51
CA ASP A 409 -7.16 -0.14 8.92
C ASP A 409 -7.36 -1.44 9.72
N ALA A 410 -7.96 -2.46 9.09
CA ALA A 410 -8.31 -3.74 9.72
C ALA A 410 -7.61 -4.93 9.04
N ASP A 411 -7.47 -6.02 9.79
CA ASP A 411 -6.97 -7.28 9.27
C ASP A 411 -7.98 -7.90 8.31
N LEU A 412 -7.49 -8.38 7.17
CA LEU A 412 -8.29 -9.18 6.24
C LEU A 412 -8.42 -10.60 6.80
N THR A 413 -9.64 -11.13 6.73
CA THR A 413 -10.00 -12.47 7.18
C THR A 413 -10.77 -13.20 6.09
N LEU A 414 -11.13 -14.47 6.32
CA LEU A 414 -11.99 -15.21 5.39
C LEU A 414 -13.40 -14.60 5.26
N ASP A 415 -13.83 -13.76 6.20
CA ASP A 415 -15.11 -13.05 6.15
C ASP A 415 -15.04 -11.74 5.32
N SER A 416 -13.84 -11.33 4.91
CA SER A 416 -13.65 -10.18 4.03
C SER A 416 -14.24 -10.42 2.63
N LYS A 417 -14.55 -9.33 1.92
CA LYS A 417 -15.08 -9.36 0.55
C LYS A 417 -14.10 -10.01 -0.41
N LEU A 418 -14.57 -10.90 -1.31
CA LEU A 418 -13.75 -11.57 -2.33
C LEU A 418 -12.94 -10.58 -3.19
N GLU A 419 -13.48 -9.39 -3.43
CA GLU A 419 -12.87 -8.36 -4.27
C GLU A 419 -11.45 -7.98 -3.84
N VAL A 420 -11.08 -8.11 -2.57
CA VAL A 420 -9.72 -7.80 -2.08
C VAL A 420 -8.65 -8.74 -2.66
N LEU A 421 -9.02 -9.94 -3.11
CA LEU A 421 -8.13 -10.92 -3.73
C LEU A 421 -7.98 -10.69 -5.24
N LEU A 422 -9.01 -10.12 -5.88
CA LEU A 422 -9.05 -9.92 -7.33
C LEU A 422 -8.06 -8.81 -7.71
N PRO A 423 -7.08 -9.06 -8.59
CA PRO A 423 -6.07 -8.07 -8.92
C PRO A 423 -6.64 -7.02 -9.88
N ARG A 424 -7.31 -6.01 -9.34
CA ARG A 424 -7.88 -4.90 -10.12
C ARG A 424 -7.10 -3.62 -9.83
N ARG A 425 -7.00 -2.75 -10.82
CA ARG A 425 -6.43 -1.40 -10.65
C ARG A 425 -7.43 -0.39 -10.11
N GLN A 426 -8.59 -0.84 -9.63
CA GLN A 426 -9.64 -0.01 -9.05
C GLN A 426 -10.39 -0.75 -7.94
N GLY A 427 -11.11 0.00 -7.11
CA GLY A 427 -11.94 -0.56 -6.04
C GLY A 427 -11.11 -1.32 -5.00
N LEU A 428 -11.70 -2.33 -4.36
CA LEU A 428 -11.03 -3.14 -3.34
C LEU A 428 -9.93 -4.05 -3.91
N GLY A 429 -9.96 -4.32 -5.22
CA GLY A 429 -8.93 -5.13 -5.88
C GLY A 429 -7.55 -4.48 -5.92
N LEU A 430 -7.47 -3.17 -5.62
CA LEU A 430 -6.20 -2.47 -5.41
C LEU A 430 -5.34 -3.12 -4.33
N CYS A 431 -5.94 -3.76 -3.32
CA CYS A 431 -5.21 -4.48 -2.27
C CYS A 431 -4.31 -5.56 -2.87
N SER A 432 -4.86 -6.37 -3.78
CA SER A 432 -4.14 -7.46 -4.42
C SER A 432 -3.01 -6.94 -5.32
N THR A 433 -3.28 -5.92 -6.13
CA THR A 433 -2.27 -5.31 -7.01
C THR A 433 -1.16 -4.59 -6.22
N ALA A 434 -1.53 -3.84 -5.17
CA ALA A 434 -0.58 -3.14 -4.30
C ALA A 434 0.37 -4.11 -3.58
N LEU A 435 -0.15 -5.23 -3.08
CA LEU A 435 0.66 -6.23 -2.39
C LEU A 435 1.72 -6.83 -3.32
N ALA A 436 1.33 -7.24 -4.53
CA ALA A 436 2.26 -7.80 -5.52
C ALA A 436 3.31 -6.77 -5.94
N SER A 437 2.89 -5.53 -6.21
CA SER A 437 3.81 -4.43 -6.59
C SER A 437 4.82 -4.14 -5.50
N TYR A 438 4.38 -4.11 -4.23
CA TYR A 438 5.26 -3.83 -3.09
C TYR A 438 6.31 -4.92 -2.87
N LEU A 439 5.93 -6.20 -2.98
CA LEU A 439 6.88 -7.31 -2.86
C LEU A 439 7.91 -7.30 -4.00
N ILE A 440 7.49 -6.97 -5.22
CA ILE A 440 8.38 -6.81 -6.39
C ILE A 440 9.34 -5.63 -6.17
N SER A 441 8.81 -4.48 -5.73
CA SER A 441 9.60 -3.28 -5.45
C SER A 441 10.63 -3.54 -4.36
N LEU A 442 10.22 -4.18 -3.25
CA LEU A 442 11.11 -4.57 -2.16
C LEU A 442 12.23 -5.51 -2.65
N HIS A 443 11.92 -6.51 -3.48
CA HIS A 443 12.92 -7.37 -4.09
C HIS A 443 13.90 -6.58 -4.97
N ASN A 444 13.37 -5.82 -5.93
CA ASN A 444 14.16 -5.05 -6.90
C ASN A 444 15.06 -4.01 -6.23
N ASP A 445 14.59 -3.34 -5.18
CA ASP A 445 15.34 -2.36 -4.42
C ASP A 445 16.61 -2.94 -3.80
N PHE A 446 16.55 -4.19 -3.35
CA PHE A 446 17.70 -4.90 -2.81
C PHE A 446 18.66 -5.30 -3.92
N ILE A 447 18.15 -5.87 -5.01
CA ILE A 447 18.98 -6.30 -6.14
C ILE A 447 19.69 -5.10 -6.78
N HIS A 448 18.99 -3.98 -6.96
CA HIS A 448 19.58 -2.75 -7.48
C HIS A 448 20.71 -2.22 -6.58
N SER A 449 20.54 -2.31 -5.26
CA SER A 449 21.58 -1.90 -4.31
C SER A 449 22.81 -2.82 -4.36
N VAL A 450 22.60 -4.12 -4.56
CA VAL A 450 23.67 -5.12 -4.70
C VAL A 450 24.44 -4.92 -6.01
N ASN A 451 23.73 -4.77 -7.14
CA ASN A 451 24.37 -4.54 -8.44
C ASN A 451 25.20 -3.25 -8.43
N LYS A 452 24.67 -2.18 -7.82
CA LYS A 452 25.41 -0.92 -7.61
C LYS A 452 26.68 -1.11 -6.77
N HIS A 453 26.67 -2.03 -5.80
CA HIS A 453 27.82 -2.30 -4.94
C HIS A 453 28.88 -3.16 -5.63
N ILE A 454 28.46 -4.19 -6.38
CA ILE A 454 29.35 -5.11 -7.09
C ILE A 454 29.87 -4.49 -8.41
N LYS A 455 29.23 -3.42 -8.90
CA LYS A 455 29.50 -2.76 -10.20
C LYS A 455 29.25 -3.69 -11.39
N GLU A 456 28.29 -4.61 -11.25
CA GLU A 456 27.77 -5.43 -12.35
C GLU A 456 26.64 -4.66 -13.05
N ASP A 457 26.73 -4.55 -14.37
CA ASP A 457 25.75 -3.86 -15.23
C ASP A 457 24.77 -4.85 -15.90
N ASP A 458 24.90 -6.15 -15.60
CA ASP A 458 24.04 -7.20 -16.16
C ASP A 458 22.65 -7.12 -15.54
N ARG A 459 21.76 -6.41 -16.24
CA ARG A 459 20.35 -6.29 -15.89
C ARG A 459 19.60 -7.53 -16.38
N TYR A 460 19.73 -8.62 -15.62
CA TYR A 460 18.91 -9.81 -15.82
C TYR A 460 17.46 -9.50 -15.42
N PHE A 461 16.55 -9.40 -16.40
CA PHE A 461 15.13 -9.11 -16.18
C PHE A 461 14.25 -10.33 -16.42
N ILE A 462 13.20 -10.47 -15.61
CA ILE A 462 12.15 -11.48 -15.81
C ILE A 462 10.75 -10.87 -15.73
N SER A 463 9.77 -11.57 -16.31
CA SER A 463 8.35 -11.25 -16.17
C SER A 463 7.78 -11.81 -14.86
N PRO A 464 6.79 -11.16 -14.21
CA PRO A 464 6.02 -11.73 -13.11
C PRO A 464 5.42 -13.11 -13.44
N SER A 465 5.18 -13.40 -14.72
CA SER A 465 4.64 -14.70 -15.16
C SER A 465 5.64 -15.86 -15.01
N GLU A 466 6.94 -15.56 -15.01
CA GLU A 466 8.07 -16.50 -14.99
C GLU A 466 8.69 -16.64 -13.59
N VAL A 467 8.20 -15.87 -12.61
CA VAL A 467 8.73 -15.87 -11.26
C VAL A 467 8.58 -17.26 -10.63
N ALA A 468 9.69 -17.76 -10.08
CA ALA A 468 9.80 -19.03 -9.36
C ALA A 468 10.67 -18.80 -8.12
N ASP A 469 10.68 -19.75 -7.19
CA ASP A 469 11.37 -19.61 -5.89
C ASP A 469 12.86 -19.25 -6.04
N LEU A 470 13.52 -19.76 -7.09
CA LEU A 470 14.94 -19.50 -7.36
C LEU A 470 15.23 -18.05 -7.74
N HIS A 471 14.26 -17.35 -8.35
CA HIS A 471 14.38 -15.96 -8.78
C HIS A 471 14.27 -14.97 -7.62
N LEU A 472 13.79 -15.41 -6.46
CA LEU A 472 13.45 -14.54 -5.34
C LEU A 472 14.49 -14.56 -4.23
N ILE A 473 14.55 -13.47 -3.48
CA ILE A 473 15.25 -13.43 -2.20
C ILE A 473 14.48 -14.32 -1.23
N SER A 474 15.05 -15.48 -0.91
CA SER A 474 14.42 -16.50 -0.08
C SER A 474 15.44 -17.08 0.89
N TYR A 475 15.09 -17.07 2.18
CA TYR A 475 15.90 -17.61 3.27
C TYR A 475 15.01 -17.93 4.48
N GLU A 476 15.52 -18.78 5.38
CA GLU A 476 14.93 -19.09 6.68
C GLU A 476 15.83 -18.58 7.82
N LEU A 477 15.23 -17.92 8.82
CA LEU A 477 15.96 -17.32 9.94
C LEU A 477 16.82 -18.32 10.69
N GLU A 478 16.20 -19.37 11.22
CA GLU A 478 16.85 -20.31 12.14
C GLU A 478 17.82 -21.25 11.40
N ARG A 479 17.58 -21.52 10.11
CA ARG A 479 18.38 -22.46 9.31
C ARG A 479 19.51 -21.80 8.51
N ASP A 480 19.29 -20.58 8.03
CA ASP A 480 20.24 -19.92 7.12
C ASP A 480 20.92 -18.72 7.78
N LEU A 481 20.13 -17.78 8.30
CA LEU A 481 20.67 -16.50 8.76
C LEU A 481 21.36 -16.60 10.13
N ILE A 482 20.75 -17.26 11.12
CA ILE A 482 21.34 -17.40 12.45
C ILE A 482 22.68 -18.17 12.39
N PRO A 483 22.79 -19.34 11.73
CA PRO A 483 24.07 -20.03 11.61
C PRO A 483 25.14 -19.20 10.88
N LEU A 484 24.75 -18.42 9.87
CA LEU A 484 25.65 -17.48 9.19
C LEU A 484 26.21 -16.44 10.17
N ILE A 485 25.35 -15.79 10.96
CA ILE A 485 25.77 -14.79 11.95
C ILE A 485 26.68 -15.45 13.01
N LEU A 486 26.30 -16.63 13.51
CA LEU A 486 27.09 -17.37 14.51
C LEU A 486 28.49 -17.73 14.00
N SER A 487 28.62 -18.12 12.74
CA SER A 487 29.91 -18.49 12.14
C SER A 487 30.90 -17.32 12.00
N ASN A 488 30.40 -16.09 12.04
CA ASN A 488 31.20 -14.86 11.96
C ASN A 488 31.27 -14.11 13.30
N CYS A 489 30.84 -14.77 14.38
CA CYS A 489 30.99 -14.29 15.74
C CYS A 489 32.32 -14.81 16.32
N GLN A 490 33.31 -13.93 16.44
CA GLN A 490 34.63 -14.27 16.96
C GLN A 490 34.68 -14.04 18.48
N TYR A 491 35.44 -14.88 19.17
CA TYR A 491 35.72 -14.74 20.59
C TYR A 491 37.21 -14.46 20.77
N SER A 492 37.55 -13.31 21.34
CA SER A 492 38.91 -12.96 21.71
C SER A 492 39.08 -13.04 23.23
N MET A 493 40.28 -13.44 23.66
CA MET A 493 40.68 -13.49 25.06
C MET A 493 41.77 -12.44 25.27
N GLU A 494 41.47 -11.37 26.00
CA GLU A 494 42.49 -10.39 26.36
C GLU A 494 43.36 -10.89 27.53
N LYS A 495 44.60 -10.37 27.63
CA LYS A 495 45.49 -10.63 28.77
C LYS A 495 44.87 -10.02 30.04
N GLY A 496 44.06 -10.82 30.72
CA GLY A 496 43.18 -10.38 31.82
C GLY A 496 41.99 -11.31 32.06
N GLY A 497 41.70 -12.23 31.13
CA GLY A 497 40.69 -13.29 31.31
C GLY A 497 39.27 -12.90 30.88
N GLU A 498 39.11 -11.74 30.23
CA GLU A 498 37.84 -11.32 29.64
C GLU A 498 37.71 -11.90 28.22
N THR A 499 36.61 -12.64 27.99
CA THR A 499 36.19 -13.09 26.66
C THR A 499 35.35 -12.01 26.01
N LEU A 500 35.90 -11.31 25.02
CA LEU A 500 35.14 -10.36 24.21
C LEU A 500 34.54 -11.06 23.00
N GLN A 501 33.27 -10.75 22.73
CA GLN A 501 32.56 -11.21 21.56
C GLN A 501 32.59 -10.11 20.51
N ASP A 502 33.09 -10.41 19.31
CA ASP A 502 33.12 -9.47 18.21
C ASP A 502 32.48 -10.02 16.93
N PHE A 503 31.81 -9.15 16.19
CA PHE A 503 31.17 -9.50 14.91
C PHE A 503 31.98 -8.94 13.75
N ASP A 504 32.40 -9.84 12.86
CA ASP A 504 33.00 -9.48 11.58
C ASP A 504 31.89 -9.05 10.59
N LEU A 505 31.51 -7.77 10.68
CA LEU A 505 30.40 -7.21 9.93
C LEU A 505 30.61 -7.27 8.41
N GLU A 506 31.85 -7.08 7.95
CA GLU A 506 32.19 -7.11 6.53
C GLU A 506 32.02 -8.51 5.96
N ARG A 507 32.50 -9.53 6.68
CA ARG A 507 32.33 -10.93 6.28
C ARG A 507 30.87 -11.36 6.31
N ILE A 508 30.09 -10.91 7.30
CA ILE A 508 28.64 -11.15 7.34
C ILE A 508 27.97 -10.52 6.12
N GLN A 509 28.29 -9.26 5.79
CA GLN A 509 27.75 -8.59 4.61
C GLN A 509 28.06 -9.38 3.33
N GLN A 510 29.31 -9.80 3.14
CA GLN A 510 29.72 -10.59 1.97
C GLN A 510 28.96 -11.91 1.86
N GLN A 511 28.80 -12.64 2.97
CA GLN A 511 28.06 -13.91 2.96
C GLN A 511 26.56 -13.72 2.72
N VAL A 512 25.95 -12.66 3.25
CA VAL A 512 24.54 -12.33 2.97
C VAL A 512 24.34 -12.01 1.50
N ILE A 513 25.24 -11.21 0.91
CA ILE A 513 25.22 -10.89 -0.52
C ILE A 513 25.36 -12.17 -1.34
N SER A 514 26.42 -12.94 -1.11
CA SER A 514 26.74 -14.09 -1.96
C SER A 514 25.70 -15.21 -1.88
N LYS A 515 25.08 -15.42 -0.71
CA LYS A 515 24.14 -16.53 -0.51
C LYS A 515 22.69 -16.19 -0.85
N PHE A 516 22.24 -14.96 -0.58
CA PHE A 516 20.82 -14.62 -0.64
C PHE A 516 20.46 -13.61 -1.71
N LEU A 517 21.38 -12.71 -2.08
CA LEU A 517 21.06 -11.54 -2.89
C LEU A 517 21.68 -11.56 -4.29
N GLN A 518 22.90 -12.09 -4.43
CA GLN A 518 23.62 -12.10 -5.70
C GLN A 518 22.97 -13.06 -6.71
N GLY A 519 22.99 -12.68 -8.00
CA GLY A 519 22.49 -13.51 -9.11
C GLY A 519 20.97 -13.55 -9.25
N LYS A 520 20.23 -12.73 -8.49
CA LYS A 520 18.77 -12.64 -8.58
C LYS A 520 18.36 -11.65 -9.68
N PRO A 521 17.33 -11.95 -10.50
CA PRO A 521 16.84 -11.04 -11.52
C PRO A 521 16.11 -9.83 -10.93
N LEU A 522 16.01 -8.78 -11.74
CA LEU A 522 15.02 -7.72 -11.58
C LEU A 522 13.68 -8.16 -12.17
N ILE A 523 12.60 -8.01 -11.42
CA ILE A 523 11.25 -8.40 -11.85
C ILE A 523 10.57 -7.18 -12.45
N THR A 524 10.12 -7.27 -13.69
CA THR A 524 9.40 -6.18 -14.35
C THR A 524 7.99 -6.03 -13.77
N LEU A 525 7.45 -4.80 -13.72
CA LEU A 525 6.05 -4.57 -13.33
C LEU A 525 5.07 -4.90 -14.46
N LYS A 526 5.57 -5.02 -15.70
CA LYS A 526 4.77 -5.41 -16.87
C LYS A 526 4.46 -6.91 -16.79
N GLY A 527 3.17 -7.26 -16.85
CA GLY A 527 2.74 -8.65 -16.78
C GLY A 527 2.29 -9.12 -15.38
N ILE A 528 2.17 -8.21 -14.41
CA ILE A 528 1.44 -8.51 -13.16
C ILE A 528 0.00 -8.89 -13.55
N PRO A 529 -0.51 -10.05 -13.11
CA PRO A 529 -1.87 -10.48 -13.44
C PRO A 529 -2.87 -9.39 -13.05
N THR A 530 -3.68 -8.93 -13.99
CA THR A 530 -4.67 -7.88 -13.76
C THR A 530 -5.99 -8.31 -14.38
N LEU A 531 -7.06 -8.24 -13.58
CA LEU A 531 -8.41 -8.51 -14.01
C LEU A 531 -9.03 -7.23 -14.57
N VAL A 532 -9.36 -7.25 -15.86
CA VAL A 532 -10.10 -6.19 -16.54
C VAL A 532 -11.39 -6.80 -17.04
N TYR A 533 -12.52 -6.39 -16.47
CA TYR A 533 -13.83 -6.82 -16.97
C TYR A 533 -14.06 -6.27 -18.38
N ARG A 534 -14.86 -6.98 -19.18
CA ARG A 534 -15.20 -6.52 -20.54
C ARG A 534 -15.74 -5.09 -20.54
N HIS A 535 -16.53 -4.74 -19.54
CA HIS A 535 -17.11 -3.42 -19.36
C HIS A 535 -16.15 -2.32 -18.90
N ASP A 536 -14.97 -2.69 -18.37
CA ASP A 536 -13.89 -1.79 -17.94
C ASP A 536 -12.84 -1.57 -19.08
N ARG A 537 -13.05 -2.14 -20.28
CA ARG A 537 -12.16 -1.92 -21.42
C ARG A 537 -12.24 -0.45 -21.87
N ASN A 538 -11.09 0.15 -22.14
CA ASN A 538 -11.05 1.51 -22.69
C ASN A 538 -11.42 1.48 -24.17
N TYR A 539 -12.72 1.49 -24.46
CA TYR A 539 -13.24 1.52 -25.82
C TYR A 539 -12.72 2.72 -26.62
N GLU A 540 -12.39 3.86 -25.98
CA GLU A 540 -11.84 5.01 -26.71
C GLU A 540 -10.48 4.72 -27.32
N GLN A 541 -9.59 4.10 -26.54
CA GLN A 541 -8.29 3.69 -27.04
C GLN A 541 -8.45 2.61 -28.12
N MET A 542 -9.33 1.64 -27.87
CA MET A 542 -9.61 0.58 -28.84
C MET A 542 -10.18 1.13 -30.15
N PHE A 543 -11.07 2.14 -30.10
CA PHE A 543 -11.60 2.81 -31.28
C PHE A 543 -10.52 3.60 -32.02
N ASN A 544 -9.60 4.25 -31.31
CA ASN A 544 -8.48 4.92 -31.93
C ASN A 544 -7.53 3.92 -32.60
N ASP A 545 -7.23 2.79 -31.96
CA ASP A 545 -6.40 1.72 -32.52
C ASP A 545 -7.04 1.11 -33.77
N VAL A 546 -8.36 0.93 -33.78
CA VAL A 546 -9.12 0.49 -34.96
C VAL A 546 -9.09 1.56 -36.05
N ARG A 547 -9.39 2.83 -35.76
CA ARG A 547 -9.35 3.94 -36.74
C ARG A 547 -7.96 4.15 -37.35
N ASN A 548 -6.90 3.88 -36.59
CA ASN A 548 -5.53 3.96 -37.07
C ASN A 548 -5.16 2.83 -38.05
N LYS A 549 -5.90 1.71 -38.04
CA LYS A 549 -5.61 0.50 -38.83
C LYS A 549 -6.63 0.24 -39.94
N LEU A 550 -7.87 0.68 -39.76
CA LEU A 550 -8.98 0.50 -40.70
C LEU A 550 -9.76 1.80 -40.85
N ASP A 551 -10.15 2.10 -42.10
CA ASP A 551 -11.12 3.15 -42.38
C ASP A 551 -12.48 2.76 -41.78
N GLN A 552 -13.05 3.65 -40.98
CA GLN A 552 -14.36 3.47 -40.34
C GLN A 552 -15.38 4.45 -40.94
N SER A 553 -16.58 3.95 -41.21
CA SER A 553 -17.67 4.72 -41.85
C SER A 553 -19.00 4.46 -41.13
N PRO A 554 -19.94 5.42 -41.17
CA PRO A 554 -21.24 5.27 -40.52
C PRO A 554 -22.06 4.15 -41.16
N LEU A 555 -22.96 3.55 -40.37
CA LEU A 555 -23.91 2.57 -40.88
C LEU A 555 -24.99 3.26 -41.75
N PRO A 556 -25.32 2.71 -42.93
CA PRO A 556 -26.44 3.21 -43.72
C PRO A 556 -27.76 3.06 -42.94
N SER A 557 -28.64 4.07 -43.01
CA SER A 557 -29.91 4.07 -42.26
C SER A 557 -30.80 2.86 -42.58
N SER A 558 -30.75 2.34 -43.81
CA SER A 558 -31.45 1.12 -44.22
C SER A 558 -30.96 -0.12 -43.49
N VAL A 559 -29.65 -0.22 -43.23
CA VAL A 559 -29.03 -1.31 -42.47
C VAL A 559 -29.32 -1.16 -40.98
N MET A 560 -29.25 0.06 -40.43
CA MET A 560 -29.61 0.32 -39.03
C MET A 560 -31.06 -0.07 -38.71
N ASN A 561 -32.00 0.27 -39.61
CA ASN A 561 -33.41 -0.07 -39.46
C ASN A 561 -33.66 -1.58 -39.59
N MET A 562 -32.93 -2.26 -40.48
CA MET A 562 -33.01 -3.72 -40.62
C MET A 562 -32.50 -4.44 -39.36
N ILE A 563 -31.30 -4.10 -38.87
CA ILE A 563 -30.72 -4.67 -37.63
C ILE A 563 -31.66 -4.39 -36.45
N SER A 564 -32.17 -3.17 -36.38
CA SER A 564 -33.15 -2.75 -35.38
C SER A 564 -34.48 -3.48 -35.46
N GLY A 565 -34.87 -3.95 -36.64
CA GLY A 565 -36.09 -4.69 -36.90
C GLY A 565 -35.94 -6.17 -36.55
N GLU A 566 -34.80 -6.77 -36.89
CA GLU A 566 -34.49 -8.18 -36.66
C GLU A 566 -34.12 -8.46 -35.19
N LEU A 567 -33.30 -7.62 -34.55
CA LEU A 567 -32.83 -7.83 -33.18
C LEU A 567 -33.77 -7.20 -32.12
N GLN A 568 -34.97 -7.78 -31.93
CA GLN A 568 -35.93 -7.29 -30.92
C GLN A 568 -35.69 -7.84 -29.50
N SER A 569 -35.06 -9.02 -29.37
CA SER A 569 -34.81 -9.67 -28.08
C SER A 569 -33.60 -9.07 -27.36
N TYR A 570 -33.68 -8.97 -26.02
CA TYR A 570 -32.54 -8.54 -25.20
C TYR A 570 -31.34 -9.48 -25.31
N CYS A 571 -31.59 -10.79 -25.40
CA CYS A 571 -30.53 -11.78 -25.57
C CYS A 571 -29.83 -11.61 -26.92
N ASP A 572 -30.60 -11.47 -28.01
CA ASP A 572 -30.03 -11.33 -29.35
C ASP A 572 -29.19 -10.05 -29.50
N VAL A 573 -29.62 -8.93 -28.90
CA VAL A 573 -28.84 -7.69 -28.88
C VAL A 573 -27.56 -7.84 -28.04
N CYS A 574 -27.62 -8.55 -26.91
CA CYS A 574 -26.43 -8.81 -26.09
C CYS A 574 -25.44 -9.73 -26.81
N ASP A 575 -25.91 -10.73 -27.54
CA ASP A 575 -25.08 -11.64 -28.32
C ASP A 575 -24.42 -10.88 -29.49
N ALA A 576 -25.21 -10.09 -30.23
CA ALA A 576 -24.72 -9.23 -31.31
C ALA A 576 -23.66 -8.23 -30.81
N LEU A 577 -23.92 -7.57 -29.67
CA LEU A 577 -22.96 -6.65 -29.07
C LEU A 577 -21.69 -7.38 -28.64
N SER A 578 -21.81 -8.55 -28.03
CA SER A 578 -20.66 -9.35 -27.58
C SER A 578 -19.77 -9.76 -28.75
N ILE A 579 -20.35 -10.18 -29.88
CA ILE A 579 -19.60 -10.51 -31.10
C ILE A 579 -18.90 -9.27 -31.63
N THR A 580 -19.60 -8.14 -31.71
CA THR A 580 -19.03 -6.87 -32.19
C THR A 580 -17.86 -6.42 -31.30
N GLU A 581 -17.97 -6.55 -29.98
CA GLU A 581 -16.89 -6.24 -29.03
C GLU A 581 -15.68 -7.16 -29.18
N ILE A 582 -15.90 -8.44 -29.48
CA ILE A 582 -14.83 -9.40 -29.77
C ILE A 582 -14.14 -8.99 -31.07
N THR A 583 -14.90 -8.74 -32.14
CA THR A 583 -14.36 -8.30 -33.42
C THR A 583 -13.54 -7.02 -33.29
N LEU A 584 -14.07 -6.00 -32.62
CA LEU A 584 -13.33 -4.75 -32.33
C LEU A 584 -12.00 -5.02 -31.61
N GLY A 585 -11.98 -5.94 -30.64
CA GLY A 585 -10.76 -6.31 -29.92
C GLY A 585 -9.69 -6.94 -30.83
N PHE A 586 -10.09 -7.78 -31.78
CA PHE A 586 -9.16 -8.37 -32.76
C PHE A 586 -8.70 -7.34 -33.80
N LEU A 587 -9.61 -6.51 -34.32
CA LEU A 587 -9.27 -5.45 -35.28
C LEU A 587 -8.32 -4.42 -34.68
N ALA A 588 -8.50 -4.05 -33.41
CA ALA A 588 -7.59 -3.16 -32.70
C ALA A 588 -6.15 -3.72 -32.63
N MET A 589 -5.99 -5.04 -32.61
CA MET A 589 -4.68 -5.71 -32.55
C MET A 589 -4.08 -5.96 -33.93
N ALA A 590 -4.85 -6.53 -34.87
CA ALA A 590 -4.34 -7.04 -36.13
C ALA A 590 -4.59 -6.13 -37.35
N GLY A 591 -5.63 -5.29 -37.33
CA GLY A 591 -6.17 -4.69 -38.55
C GLY A 591 -6.88 -5.73 -39.43
N GLU A 592 -7.49 -5.30 -40.54
CA GLU A 592 -7.95 -6.17 -41.66
C GLU A 592 -8.42 -5.31 -42.86
N ASN A 593 -8.91 -5.92 -43.94
CA ASN A 593 -9.57 -5.22 -45.04
C ASN A 593 -10.95 -4.66 -44.63
N ALA A 594 -11.12 -3.34 -44.70
CA ALA A 594 -12.32 -2.62 -44.30
C ALA A 594 -13.59 -3.02 -45.09
N GLU A 595 -13.43 -3.47 -46.35
CA GLU A 595 -14.53 -3.94 -47.22
C GLU A 595 -14.88 -5.42 -47.03
N MET A 596 -14.22 -6.13 -46.11
CA MET A 596 -14.60 -7.50 -45.79
C MET A 596 -15.95 -7.52 -45.07
N LEU A 597 -16.81 -8.51 -45.40
CA LEU A 597 -18.06 -8.72 -44.67
C LEU A 597 -17.76 -9.13 -43.23
N LEU A 598 -18.54 -8.57 -42.30
CA LEU A 598 -18.40 -8.88 -40.87
C LEU A 598 -18.65 -10.37 -40.60
N THR A 599 -19.63 -10.97 -41.26
CA THR A 599 -19.94 -12.40 -41.15
C THR A 599 -18.79 -13.27 -41.64
N ASP A 600 -18.17 -12.91 -42.77
CA ASP A 600 -17.05 -13.66 -43.33
C ASP A 600 -15.83 -13.62 -42.40
N TYR A 601 -15.61 -12.49 -41.73
CA TYR A 601 -14.54 -12.35 -40.74
C TYR A 601 -14.82 -13.22 -39.51
N ILE A 602 -16.06 -13.23 -39.01
CA ILE A 602 -16.45 -14.04 -37.84
C ILE A 602 -16.34 -15.54 -38.15
N GLU A 603 -16.82 -15.98 -39.32
CA GLU A 603 -16.87 -17.38 -39.71
C GLU A 603 -15.50 -17.91 -40.13
N ASN A 604 -14.79 -17.19 -41.00
CA ASN A 604 -13.58 -17.73 -41.65
C ASN A 604 -12.27 -17.31 -40.96
N VAL A 605 -12.23 -16.14 -40.30
CA VAL A 605 -11.01 -15.64 -39.64
C VAL A 605 -11.03 -15.95 -38.15
N LEU A 606 -12.10 -15.54 -37.45
CA LEU A 606 -12.24 -15.81 -36.01
C LEU A 606 -12.68 -17.24 -35.71
N GLN A 607 -13.16 -17.99 -36.71
CA GLN A 607 -13.65 -19.36 -36.57
C GLN A 607 -14.75 -19.51 -35.50
N MET A 608 -15.64 -18.51 -35.43
CA MET A 608 -16.71 -18.43 -34.44
C MET A 608 -18.10 -18.82 -34.99
N GLY A 609 -18.19 -19.25 -36.25
CA GLY A 609 -19.48 -19.56 -36.92
C GLY A 609 -20.38 -20.51 -36.13
N ASP A 610 -19.83 -21.64 -35.65
CA ASP A 610 -20.59 -22.67 -34.93
C ASP A 610 -21.05 -22.25 -33.52
N GLN A 611 -20.41 -21.23 -32.94
CA GLN A 611 -20.71 -20.72 -31.59
C GLN A 611 -21.63 -19.50 -31.62
N THR A 612 -21.96 -19.00 -32.81
CA THR A 612 -22.69 -17.75 -32.97
C THR A 612 -24.15 -18.03 -33.32
N ASN A 613 -25.07 -17.31 -32.70
CA ASN A 613 -26.50 -17.44 -32.98
C ASN A 613 -26.78 -17.14 -34.48
N PRO A 614 -27.33 -18.08 -35.27
CA PRO A 614 -27.56 -17.89 -36.70
C PRO A 614 -28.46 -16.69 -37.02
N HIS A 615 -29.40 -16.37 -36.12
CA HIS A 615 -30.26 -15.20 -36.24
C HIS A 615 -29.46 -13.89 -36.16
N VAL A 616 -28.47 -13.84 -35.26
CA VAL A 616 -27.57 -12.69 -35.11
C VAL A 616 -26.65 -12.55 -36.31
N LEU A 617 -26.07 -13.65 -36.83
CA LEU A 617 -25.28 -13.61 -38.06
C LEU A 617 -26.10 -13.12 -39.26
N GLN A 618 -27.35 -13.56 -39.36
CA GLN A 618 -28.26 -13.12 -40.41
C GLN A 618 -28.53 -11.60 -40.34
N ALA A 619 -28.71 -11.04 -39.14
CA ALA A 619 -28.90 -9.61 -38.95
C ALA A 619 -27.65 -8.78 -39.30
N LEU A 620 -26.46 -9.33 -39.08
CA LEU A 620 -25.19 -8.67 -39.35
C LEU A 620 -24.67 -8.87 -40.78
N ARG A 621 -25.37 -9.64 -41.62
CA ARG A 621 -24.92 -10.08 -42.96
C ARG A 621 -24.67 -8.96 -43.97
N ARG A 622 -25.20 -7.77 -43.73
CA ARG A 622 -24.99 -6.56 -44.55
C ARG A 622 -23.94 -5.60 -43.97
N CYS A 623 -23.31 -5.97 -42.85
CA CYS A 623 -22.26 -5.17 -42.23
C CYS A 623 -20.89 -5.55 -42.79
N HIS A 624 -20.04 -4.54 -42.96
CA HIS A 624 -18.62 -4.69 -43.32
C HIS A 624 -17.76 -4.29 -42.12
N LEU A 625 -16.47 -4.62 -42.14
CA LEU A 625 -15.55 -4.28 -41.06
C LEU A 625 -15.39 -2.76 -40.87
N LYS A 626 -15.57 -1.96 -41.92
CA LYS A 626 -15.64 -0.49 -41.83
C LYS A 626 -16.80 0.05 -40.99
N HIS A 627 -17.81 -0.77 -40.67
CA HIS A 627 -18.98 -0.35 -39.89
C HIS A 627 -18.88 -0.72 -38.40
N ASN A 628 -17.78 -1.33 -37.94
CA ASN A 628 -17.72 -1.98 -36.63
C ASN A 628 -17.96 -1.03 -35.44
N ILE A 629 -17.38 0.18 -35.48
CA ILE A 629 -17.58 1.17 -34.42
C ILE A 629 -19.04 1.67 -34.39
N ALA A 630 -19.60 1.99 -35.56
CA ALA A 630 -21.00 2.42 -35.68
C ALA A 630 -21.98 1.31 -35.25
N LEU A 631 -21.65 0.04 -35.54
CA LEU A 631 -22.42 -1.12 -35.10
C LEU A 631 -22.39 -1.27 -33.58
N TRP A 632 -21.23 -1.09 -32.96
CA TRP A 632 -21.11 -1.09 -31.50
C TRP A 632 -21.97 0.01 -30.88
N GLN A 633 -21.94 1.23 -31.41
CA GLN A 633 -22.72 2.36 -30.91
C GLN A 633 -24.23 2.07 -30.98
N LEU A 634 -24.70 1.54 -32.12
CA LEU A 634 -26.09 1.13 -32.32
C LEU A 634 -26.50 0.04 -31.30
N LEU A 635 -25.77 -1.07 -31.24
CA LEU A 635 -26.12 -2.21 -30.39
C LEU A 635 -26.03 -1.89 -28.89
N SER A 636 -25.03 -1.09 -28.49
CA SER A 636 -24.83 -0.59 -27.12
C SER A 636 -26.00 0.29 -26.66
N THR A 637 -26.45 1.19 -27.54
CA THR A 637 -27.63 2.04 -27.32
C THR A 637 -28.88 1.17 -27.20
N ARG A 638 -29.10 0.23 -28.14
CA ARG A 638 -30.26 -0.69 -28.13
C ARG A 638 -30.34 -1.56 -26.89
N LYS A 639 -29.21 -2.11 -26.44
CA LYS A 639 -29.14 -2.88 -25.18
C LYS A 639 -29.65 -2.05 -24.01
N SER A 640 -29.26 -0.79 -23.96
CA SER A 640 -29.65 0.14 -22.90
C SER A 640 -31.13 0.54 -22.99
N GLU A 641 -31.64 0.74 -24.22
CA GLU A 641 -33.07 0.99 -24.45
C GLU A 641 -33.93 -0.20 -24.00
N GLN A 642 -33.51 -1.42 -24.29
CA GLN A 642 -34.21 -2.65 -23.88
C GLN A 642 -34.15 -2.87 -22.36
N LEU A 643 -33.02 -2.58 -21.70
CA LEU A 643 -32.95 -2.61 -20.24
C LEU A 643 -33.96 -1.65 -19.61
N LEU A 644 -34.09 -0.45 -20.18
CA LEU A 644 -35.10 0.51 -19.75
C LEU A 644 -36.53 0.01 -20.01
N CYS A 645 -36.79 -0.73 -21.11
CA CYS A 645 -38.09 -1.41 -21.32
C CYS A 645 -38.39 -2.41 -20.19
N LEU A 646 -37.37 -3.14 -19.74
CA LEU A 646 -37.47 -4.15 -18.69
C LEU A 646 -37.50 -3.55 -17.28
N LYS A 647 -37.67 -2.22 -17.14
CA LYS A 647 -37.64 -1.48 -15.87
C LYS A 647 -36.34 -1.69 -15.07
N ARG A 648 -35.22 -1.97 -15.75
CA ARG A 648 -33.88 -2.04 -15.16
C ARG A 648 -33.11 -0.77 -15.50
N ASP A 649 -32.25 -0.32 -14.59
CA ASP A 649 -31.40 0.86 -14.86
C ASP A 649 -30.27 0.46 -15.83
N PRO A 650 -30.16 1.07 -17.03
CA PRO A 650 -29.08 0.75 -17.96
C PRO A 650 -27.73 1.34 -17.55
N PHE A 651 -27.71 2.32 -16.63
CA PHE A 651 -26.51 3.06 -16.25
C PHE A 651 -26.10 2.84 -14.80
N VAL A 652 -26.32 1.65 -14.23
CA VAL A 652 -26.01 1.33 -12.81
C VAL A 652 -24.60 1.81 -12.42
N ASP A 653 -23.62 1.58 -13.29
CA ASP A 653 -22.20 1.85 -13.04
C ASP A 653 -21.79 3.33 -13.23
N VAL A 654 -22.67 4.20 -13.72
CA VAL A 654 -22.41 5.63 -13.83
C VAL A 654 -22.52 6.29 -12.45
N ASN A 655 -21.61 7.21 -12.14
CA ASN A 655 -21.59 7.91 -10.87
C ASN A 655 -22.94 8.63 -10.63
N THR A 656 -23.46 8.56 -9.40
CA THR A 656 -24.72 9.18 -8.98
C THR A 656 -24.80 10.68 -9.26
N VAL A 657 -23.66 11.38 -9.37
CA VAL A 657 -23.63 12.83 -9.69
C VAL A 657 -24.17 13.17 -11.09
N TYR A 658 -24.23 12.20 -12.03
CA TYR A 658 -24.78 12.38 -13.38
C TYR A 658 -26.22 11.85 -13.54
N LYS A 659 -26.87 11.50 -12.43
CA LYS A 659 -28.21 10.89 -12.37
C LYS A 659 -29.25 11.80 -11.73
N ALA A 660 -29.06 13.12 -11.76
CA ALA A 660 -30.06 14.06 -11.27
C ALA A 660 -31.29 14.04 -12.19
N GLU A 661 -32.48 14.09 -11.60
CA GLU A 661 -33.75 14.12 -12.33
C GLU A 661 -33.99 15.49 -12.98
N LEU A 662 -34.71 15.50 -14.11
CA LEU A 662 -35.10 16.74 -14.79
C LEU A 662 -36.25 17.41 -14.05
N SER A 663 -36.18 18.74 -13.88
CA SER A 663 -37.34 19.50 -13.41
C SER A 663 -38.42 19.58 -14.50
N PRO A 664 -39.70 19.82 -14.16
CA PRO A 664 -40.78 19.91 -15.15
C PRO A 664 -40.56 20.99 -16.21
N GLU A 665 -39.91 22.09 -15.84
CA GLU A 665 -39.58 23.21 -16.73
C GLU A 665 -38.50 22.80 -17.75
N ILE A 666 -37.42 22.18 -17.27
CA ILE A 666 -36.32 21.69 -18.12
C ILE A 666 -36.81 20.56 -19.04
N ALA A 667 -37.68 19.67 -18.55
CA ALA A 667 -38.28 18.61 -19.36
C ALA A 667 -39.13 19.17 -20.52
N LYS A 668 -39.83 20.30 -20.33
CA LYS A 668 -40.58 20.96 -21.40
C LYS A 668 -39.68 21.54 -22.49
N LEU A 669 -38.54 22.13 -22.09
CA LEU A 669 -37.52 22.62 -23.02
C LEU A 669 -36.93 21.46 -23.83
N LEU A 670 -36.59 20.35 -23.16
CA LEU A 670 -36.10 19.14 -23.81
C LEU A 670 -37.10 18.60 -24.84
N ASN A 671 -38.38 18.47 -24.49
CA ASN A 671 -39.41 18.00 -25.43
C ASN A 671 -39.54 18.88 -26.68
N THR A 672 -39.38 20.20 -26.53
CA THR A 672 -39.44 21.14 -27.66
C THR A 672 -38.29 20.89 -28.65
N PHE A 673 -37.10 20.58 -28.14
CA PHE A 673 -35.95 20.15 -28.93
C PHE A 673 -36.20 18.78 -29.59
N LEU A 674 -36.67 17.79 -28.82
CA LEU A 674 -36.83 16.41 -29.32
C LEU A 674 -37.77 16.30 -30.53
N VAL A 675 -38.81 17.15 -30.61
CA VAL A 675 -39.75 17.20 -31.75
C VAL A 675 -39.07 17.56 -33.07
N HIS A 676 -38.07 18.43 -33.04
CA HIS A 676 -37.39 18.94 -34.24
C HIS A 676 -36.04 18.25 -34.47
N SER A 677 -35.64 17.36 -33.57
CA SER A 677 -34.29 16.80 -33.56
C SER A 677 -34.13 15.50 -34.35
N ARG A 678 -32.90 15.21 -34.78
CA ARG A 678 -32.49 13.87 -35.26
C ARG A 678 -32.38 12.89 -34.09
N LEU A 679 -33.53 12.45 -33.57
CA LEU A 679 -33.66 11.69 -32.33
C LEU A 679 -32.78 10.43 -32.24
N GLU A 680 -32.68 9.65 -33.32
CA GLU A 680 -31.90 8.42 -33.33
C GLU A 680 -30.39 8.68 -33.19
N THR A 681 -29.88 9.70 -33.90
CA THR A 681 -28.48 10.12 -33.84
C THR A 681 -28.17 10.77 -32.48
N PHE A 682 -29.06 11.62 -31.98
CA PHE A 682 -28.92 12.24 -30.65
C PHE A 682 -28.84 11.19 -29.54
N LEU A 683 -29.71 10.18 -29.56
CA LEU A 683 -29.71 9.10 -28.57
C LEU A 683 -28.41 8.30 -28.58
N GLN A 684 -27.86 8.00 -29.77
CA GLN A 684 -26.63 7.23 -29.92
C GLN A 684 -25.39 8.02 -29.46
N GLU A 685 -25.30 9.30 -29.81
CA GLU A 685 -24.17 10.15 -29.40
C GLU A 685 -24.18 10.45 -27.90
N LEU A 686 -25.35 10.76 -27.34
CA LEU A 686 -25.50 10.96 -25.91
C LEU A 686 -25.23 9.66 -25.14
N HIS A 687 -25.69 8.52 -25.65
CA HIS A 687 -25.39 7.20 -25.07
C HIS A 687 -23.89 6.93 -25.02
N GLU A 688 -23.21 7.14 -26.15
CA GLU A 688 -21.77 6.93 -26.27
C GLU A 688 -21.00 7.80 -25.29
N MET A 689 -21.34 9.10 -25.18
CA MET A 689 -20.70 9.99 -24.22
C MET A 689 -20.90 9.51 -22.77
N ILE A 690 -22.12 9.09 -22.40
CA ILE A 690 -22.40 8.60 -21.05
C ILE A 690 -21.57 7.34 -20.74
N VAL A 691 -21.50 6.39 -21.69
CA VAL A 691 -20.80 5.12 -21.49
C VAL A 691 -19.28 5.29 -21.50
N LEU A 692 -18.73 6.13 -22.38
CA LEU A 692 -17.28 6.27 -22.57
C LEU A 692 -16.63 7.29 -21.62
N LYS A 693 -17.29 8.43 -21.39
CA LYS A 693 -16.74 9.55 -20.61
C LYS A 693 -17.22 9.54 -19.17
N LEU A 694 -18.53 9.38 -18.94
CA LEU A 694 -19.14 9.59 -17.61
C LEU A 694 -19.09 8.36 -16.68
N ARG A 695 -18.75 7.18 -17.22
CA ARG A 695 -18.60 5.93 -16.45
C ARG A 695 -17.27 5.85 -15.69
N ARG A 696 -16.27 6.66 -16.04
CA ARG A 696 -14.91 6.58 -15.47
C ARG A 696 -14.86 7.09 -14.03
N VAL A 697 -13.95 6.53 -13.23
CA VAL A 697 -13.75 6.90 -11.82
C VAL A 697 -13.38 8.39 -11.65
N GLN A 698 -12.67 8.98 -12.61
CA GLN A 698 -12.25 10.40 -12.63
C GLN A 698 -13.19 11.32 -13.45
N ALA A 699 -14.33 10.81 -13.92
CA ALA A 699 -15.24 11.59 -14.76
C ALA A 699 -15.63 12.94 -14.11
N VAL A 700 -15.75 12.99 -12.78
CA VAL A 700 -16.16 14.19 -12.04
C VAL A 700 -15.13 15.32 -12.11
N ASP A 701 -13.85 14.98 -12.26
CA ASP A 701 -12.74 15.95 -12.33
C ASP A 701 -12.57 16.51 -13.75
N GLU A 702 -12.76 15.66 -14.78
CA GLU A 702 -12.68 16.04 -16.20
C GLU A 702 -13.99 16.67 -16.74
N PHE A 703 -15.13 16.12 -16.33
CA PHE A 703 -16.49 16.52 -16.73
C PHE A 703 -17.28 16.95 -15.51
N ARG A 704 -17.17 18.23 -15.15
CA ARG A 704 -17.84 18.75 -13.96
C ARG A 704 -19.37 18.66 -14.12
N PRO A 705 -20.11 18.09 -13.16
CA PRO A 705 -21.57 17.91 -13.28
C PRO A 705 -22.37 19.21 -13.45
N ILE A 706 -21.78 20.34 -13.06
CA ILE A 706 -22.36 21.69 -13.16
C ILE A 706 -22.23 22.32 -14.55
N TRP A 707 -21.46 21.73 -15.46
CA TRP A 707 -21.33 22.27 -16.82
C TRP A 707 -22.57 21.96 -17.65
N SER A 708 -22.82 22.79 -18.66
CA SER A 708 -23.87 22.54 -19.63
C SER A 708 -23.58 21.24 -20.39
N LEU A 709 -24.62 20.42 -20.57
CA LEU A 709 -24.55 19.20 -21.38
C LEU A 709 -24.21 19.56 -22.83
N LYS A 710 -24.71 20.69 -23.33
CA LYS A 710 -24.44 21.22 -24.67
C LYS A 710 -22.97 21.52 -24.86
N GLU A 711 -22.39 22.33 -23.97
CA GLU A 711 -20.97 22.73 -24.02
C GLU A 711 -20.02 21.53 -23.90
N SER A 712 -20.49 20.43 -23.32
CA SER A 712 -19.72 19.20 -23.19
C SER A 712 -19.87 18.26 -24.39
N LEU A 713 -21.05 18.24 -25.02
CA LEU A 713 -21.38 17.34 -26.12
C LEU A 713 -20.97 17.91 -27.49
N VAL A 714 -21.06 19.23 -27.71
CA VAL A 714 -20.71 19.86 -28.99
C VAL A 714 -19.23 19.64 -29.36
N PRO A 715 -18.24 19.89 -28.48
CA PRO A 715 -16.83 19.61 -28.81
C PRO A 715 -16.56 18.13 -29.10
N TYR A 716 -17.34 17.24 -28.46
CA TYR A 716 -17.25 15.81 -28.68
C TYR A 716 -17.78 15.40 -30.07
N LEU A 717 -18.80 16.10 -30.57
CA LEU A 717 -19.38 15.90 -31.90
C LEU A 717 -18.56 16.56 -33.01
N ASP A 718 -17.98 17.73 -32.75
CA ASP A 718 -17.08 18.41 -33.68
C ASP A 718 -15.85 17.55 -33.99
N ALA A 719 -15.32 16.85 -32.99
CA ALA A 719 -14.22 15.90 -33.19
C ALA A 719 -14.57 14.70 -34.09
N LYS A 720 -15.87 14.48 -34.37
CA LYS A 720 -16.39 13.42 -35.24
C LYS A 720 -16.97 13.96 -36.56
N ASP A 721 -16.86 15.25 -36.83
CA ASP A 721 -17.50 15.93 -37.97
C ASP A 721 -19.01 15.62 -38.09
N SER A 722 -19.72 15.54 -36.96
CA SER A 722 -21.15 15.17 -36.94
C SER A 722 -22.06 16.36 -37.27
N GLU A 723 -22.99 16.18 -38.21
CA GLU A 723 -24.00 17.18 -38.57
C GLU A 723 -24.93 17.57 -37.40
N LEU A 724 -24.97 16.75 -36.34
CA LEU A 724 -25.76 17.03 -35.13
C LEU A 724 -25.16 18.19 -34.30
N ALA A 725 -23.87 18.52 -34.47
CA ALA A 725 -23.20 19.56 -33.70
C ALA A 725 -23.87 20.94 -33.92
N THR A 726 -24.15 21.30 -35.17
CA THR A 726 -24.81 22.57 -35.52
C THR A 726 -26.24 22.65 -34.96
N GLU A 727 -26.99 21.55 -35.06
CA GLU A 727 -28.36 21.44 -34.56
C GLU A 727 -28.43 21.60 -33.03
N LEU A 728 -27.51 20.95 -32.31
CA LEU A 728 -27.39 21.09 -30.86
C LEU A 728 -26.95 22.50 -30.45
N GLN A 729 -26.03 23.11 -31.19
CA GLN A 729 -25.54 24.45 -30.90
C GLN A 729 -26.67 25.50 -30.98
N GLU A 730 -27.59 25.36 -31.92
CA GLU A 730 -28.68 26.32 -32.15
C GLU A 730 -29.93 26.05 -31.30
N LEU A 731 -30.31 24.79 -31.11
CA LEU A 731 -31.64 24.42 -30.59
C LEU A 731 -31.62 23.75 -29.21
N PHE A 732 -30.47 23.27 -28.72
CA PHE A 732 -30.41 22.55 -27.44
C PHE A 732 -30.42 23.51 -26.23
N PRO A 733 -31.22 23.22 -25.18
CA PRO A 733 -31.31 24.08 -23.99
C PRO A 733 -30.00 24.13 -23.19
N ASP A 734 -29.55 25.34 -22.83
CA ASP A 734 -28.33 25.55 -22.05
C ASP A 734 -28.53 25.17 -20.56
N GLU A 735 -29.78 25.15 -20.09
CA GLU A 735 -30.16 24.82 -18.71
C GLU A 735 -29.99 23.33 -18.38
N ILE A 736 -29.85 22.47 -19.38
CA ILE A 736 -29.61 21.04 -19.19
C ILE A 736 -28.14 20.84 -18.87
N LEU A 737 -27.84 20.65 -17.60
CA LEU A 737 -26.49 20.36 -17.11
C LEU A 737 -26.09 18.88 -17.29
N LEU A 738 -24.78 18.61 -17.23
CA LEU A 738 -24.21 17.25 -17.23
C LEU A 738 -24.75 16.37 -16.11
N CYS A 739 -25.11 16.94 -14.95
CA CYS A 739 -25.74 16.20 -13.86
C CYS A 739 -27.07 15.54 -14.28
N HIS A 740 -27.73 16.05 -15.33
CA HIS A 740 -28.97 15.52 -15.90
C HIS A 740 -28.76 14.60 -17.11
N ALA A 741 -27.52 14.22 -17.47
CA ALA A 741 -27.23 13.47 -18.70
C ALA A 741 -28.02 12.15 -18.80
N VAL A 742 -28.07 11.37 -17.70
CA VAL A 742 -28.80 10.10 -17.67
C VAL A 742 -30.32 10.31 -17.78
N ALA A 743 -30.86 11.32 -17.09
CA ALA A 743 -32.29 11.63 -17.13
C ALA A 743 -32.71 12.14 -18.52
N THR A 744 -31.88 12.96 -19.16
CA THR A 744 -32.05 13.46 -20.54
C THR A 744 -32.12 12.31 -21.53
N TRP A 745 -31.19 11.35 -21.44
CA TRP A 745 -31.21 10.17 -22.29
C TRP A 745 -32.47 9.32 -22.08
N LYS A 746 -32.83 9.04 -20.81
CA LYS A 746 -34.06 8.28 -20.48
C LYS A 746 -35.32 8.95 -21.02
N ALA A 747 -35.44 10.27 -20.88
CA ALA A 747 -36.56 11.05 -21.40
C ALA A 747 -36.64 10.97 -22.93
N ALA A 748 -35.50 11.06 -23.63
CA ALA A 748 -35.46 10.96 -25.08
C ALA A 748 -35.88 9.58 -25.61
N VAL A 749 -35.50 8.47 -24.95
CA VAL A 749 -36.00 7.13 -25.38
C VAL A 749 -37.46 6.91 -25.01
N LEU A 750 -37.98 7.52 -23.94
CA LEU A 750 -39.43 7.50 -23.67
C LEU A 750 -40.20 8.27 -24.76
N PHE A 751 -39.73 9.46 -25.12
CA PHE A 751 -40.30 10.26 -26.21
C PHE A 751 -40.29 9.49 -27.54
N LYS A 752 -39.19 8.80 -27.86
CA LYS A 752 -39.07 7.91 -29.04
C LYS A 752 -40.12 6.80 -29.05
N ARG A 753 -40.55 6.29 -27.89
CA ARG A 753 -41.59 5.25 -27.81
C ARG A 753 -42.99 5.80 -27.95
N GLU A 754 -43.23 7.01 -27.45
CA GLU A 754 -44.53 7.66 -27.55
C GLU A 754 -44.84 8.14 -28.99
N HIS A 755 -43.80 8.36 -29.80
CA HIS A 755 -43.88 8.88 -31.17
C HIS A 755 -43.42 7.89 -32.25
N ARG A 756 -43.24 6.61 -31.90
CA ARG A 756 -43.08 5.46 -32.82
C ARG A 756 -44.41 4.74 -32.96
#